data_AF-A0A135LH47-F1
#
_entry.id   AF-A0A135LH47-F1
#
_cell.length_a   1.000
_cell.length_b   1.000
_cell.length_c   1.000
_cell.angle_alpha   90.00
_cell.angle_beta   90.00
_cell.angle_gamma   90.00
#
_symmetry.space_group_name_H-M   'P 1'
#
loop_
_entity.id
_entity.type
_entity.pdbx_description
1 polymer ?
#
loop_
_entity_poly.entity_id
_entity_poly.type
_entity_poly.pdbx_seq_one_letter_code
_entity_poly.pdbx_strand_id
1 'polypeptide(L)'
;MPLLRASRPKVLVPEKLSPDGLALLRSSLDVHERKGLSADELLQIIPDYDALLVRSETKVTETVLRAAKNLKVVARAGVGVDNVDVEEATKLGIVVVNSPSGNIGAAAEHTIALMMSMARKIPESCASLKDGKWERSKFVGVEVKGKTLSIIGLGKVGLTVARLAKGLGMNVNALDPYASPAVAASASVVLVSSLPELLASADFLTIHTPLIASTRGMIAEAELAQLKPGARVLNVARGGTFDEDALLAALESGHLAGAAIDVFTSEPPAPDSSAARLIAHPRAVVTPHLGASTVEAQENVSVDVCEQVLEILQGSLPRSAVNAPLILPEEYKKLQPFVRLVEKMGSLYTQHYAASPGGAMGRNTFDLIYQGELASINNTKPLFAALIKGLLAPISSIEGLNINIVNAELVARERGIFVSEQHSRDPADHSSYSSLVTLVARPPSRASSRAPASGDISIGSIPDQQQRIISGTCSGDQPLITRLGRFEASFEPEGTLLICENYDSPGKIGVVGNILGQEGVNINFMTVAPVSTKLATNEKPKPLPADGGSEELALDGHSLNEALMILGIDRGVPAHVTAALAKETGILTTSLMAKSITPPLALELLVSTSEFQLSGKTTKKTTKKTAGKTAGKTSQGLCGQTILESFKQVTKEALTKTEHELEEETERVVKSVQKGDGYLRAGKKLSKKYAQLKSEHDALVGAKQALEDENAALNEALEEEESENRVLEQAGDQLMKETDRLILAATDRVSNLEQYGMSAFFLASVQAKTP
;
A
#
# COMPACT_ATOMS: atom_id res chain seq x y z
N MET A 1 -28.39 -22.11 6.63
CA MET A 1 -27.30 -21.89 5.66
C MET A 1 -26.08 -21.42 6.44
N PRO A 2 -25.01 -22.21 6.56
CA PRO A 2 -23.78 -21.71 7.18
C PRO A 2 -23.20 -20.63 6.28
N LEU A 3 -22.86 -19.48 6.87
CA LEU A 3 -22.12 -18.40 6.21
C LEU A 3 -20.86 -19.00 5.58
N LEU A 4 -20.80 -19.04 4.25
CA LEU A 4 -19.58 -19.36 3.51
C LEU A 4 -18.49 -18.39 3.99
N ARG A 5 -17.53 -18.87 4.78
CA ARG A 5 -16.26 -18.14 4.96
C ARG A 5 -15.72 -17.89 3.56
N ALA A 6 -15.50 -16.64 3.19
CA ALA A 6 -14.81 -16.30 1.96
C ALA A 6 -13.52 -17.14 1.88
N SER A 7 -13.30 -17.80 0.73
CA SER A 7 -12.10 -18.60 0.52
C SER A 7 -10.87 -17.71 0.72
N ARG A 8 -9.86 -18.20 1.45
CA ARG A 8 -8.60 -17.47 1.65
C ARG A 8 -7.99 -17.12 0.29
N PRO A 9 -7.43 -15.90 0.10
CA PRO A 9 -6.76 -15.56 -1.14
C PRO A 9 -5.61 -16.54 -1.42
N LYS A 10 -5.45 -16.90 -2.69
CA LYS A 10 -4.45 -17.87 -3.15
C LYS A 10 -3.20 -17.17 -3.65
N VAL A 11 -2.05 -17.64 -3.20
CA VAL A 11 -0.73 -17.08 -3.52
C VAL A 11 0.11 -18.12 -4.22
N LEU A 12 0.56 -17.83 -5.45
CA LEU A 12 1.48 -18.68 -6.20
C LEU A 12 2.92 -18.23 -5.98
N VAL A 13 3.79 -19.16 -5.61
CA VAL A 13 5.23 -18.95 -5.44
C VAL A 13 5.99 -19.95 -6.33
N PRO A 14 6.31 -19.58 -7.60
CA PRO A 14 6.99 -20.48 -8.53
C PRO A 14 8.51 -20.60 -8.30
N GLU A 15 9.09 -19.76 -7.43
CA GLU A 15 10.53 -19.67 -7.20
C GLU A 15 10.90 -19.87 -5.73
N LYS A 16 12.19 -20.00 -5.42
CA LYS A 16 12.63 -20.14 -4.03
C LYS A 16 12.57 -18.79 -3.30
N LEU A 17 11.76 -18.73 -2.23
CA LEU A 17 11.74 -17.63 -1.25
C LEU A 17 12.23 -18.09 0.12
N SER A 18 12.52 -17.13 1.02
CA SER A 18 12.95 -17.44 2.38
C SER A 18 11.80 -18.06 3.18
N PRO A 19 12.08 -19.04 4.07
CA PRO A 19 11.07 -19.60 4.97
C PRO A 19 10.36 -18.54 5.82
N ASP A 20 11.10 -17.52 6.27
CA ASP A 20 10.59 -16.44 7.12
C ASP A 20 9.55 -15.58 6.39
N GLY A 21 9.81 -15.19 5.14
CA GLY A 21 8.83 -14.46 4.33
C GLY A 21 7.57 -15.29 4.09
N LEU A 22 7.72 -16.57 3.77
CA LEU A 22 6.58 -17.47 3.55
C LEU A 22 5.76 -17.71 4.82
N ALA A 23 6.39 -17.72 6.00
CA ALA A 23 5.71 -17.89 7.28
C ALA A 23 4.69 -16.76 7.54
N LEU A 24 4.99 -15.53 7.11
CA LEU A 24 4.08 -14.39 7.22
C LEU A 24 2.77 -14.64 6.46
N LEU A 25 2.86 -15.17 5.24
CA LEU A 25 1.71 -15.40 4.36
C LEU A 25 0.85 -16.58 4.82
N ARG A 26 1.47 -17.69 5.25
CA ARG A 26 0.76 -18.95 5.59
C ARG A 26 -0.23 -18.81 6.76
N SER A 27 -0.07 -17.77 7.59
CA SER A 27 -0.98 -17.48 8.71
C SER A 27 -2.42 -17.18 8.25
N SER A 28 -2.57 -16.54 7.09
CA SER A 28 -3.84 -15.94 6.64
C SER A 28 -4.19 -16.25 5.19
N LEU A 29 -3.24 -16.71 4.38
CA LEU A 29 -3.40 -16.95 2.94
C LEU A 29 -3.17 -18.44 2.58
N ASP A 30 -3.66 -18.85 1.40
CA ASP A 30 -3.42 -20.18 0.83
C ASP A 30 -2.18 -20.12 -0.08
N VAL A 31 -1.03 -20.57 0.44
CA VAL A 31 0.28 -20.39 -0.22
C VAL A 31 0.70 -21.67 -0.95
N HIS A 32 0.84 -21.59 -2.28
CA HIS A 32 1.28 -22.69 -3.13
C HIS A 32 2.70 -22.47 -3.65
N GLU A 33 3.67 -23.18 -3.08
CA GLU A 33 5.05 -23.22 -3.58
C GLU A 33 5.19 -24.28 -4.68
N ARG A 34 5.13 -23.86 -5.95
CA ARG A 34 5.22 -24.76 -7.12
C ARG A 34 6.45 -24.43 -7.96
N LYS A 35 7.58 -25.02 -7.61
CA LYS A 35 8.87 -24.73 -8.25
C LYS A 35 9.00 -25.40 -9.61
N GLY A 36 9.71 -24.75 -10.54
CA GLY A 36 10.06 -25.33 -11.84
C GLY A 36 8.89 -25.43 -12.83
N LEU A 37 7.86 -24.60 -12.69
CA LEU A 37 6.75 -24.53 -13.64
C LEU A 37 7.25 -24.10 -15.02
N SER A 38 6.83 -24.82 -16.05
CA SER A 38 6.93 -24.36 -17.43
C SER A 38 5.99 -23.17 -17.68
N ALA A 39 6.23 -22.42 -18.77
CA ALA A 39 5.36 -21.31 -19.16
C ALA A 39 3.91 -21.77 -19.40
N ASP A 40 3.71 -22.95 -20.00
CA ASP A 40 2.38 -23.50 -20.27
C ASP A 40 1.66 -23.92 -18.99
N GLU A 41 2.35 -24.55 -18.04
CA GLU A 41 1.77 -24.92 -16.75
C GLU A 41 1.40 -23.67 -15.93
N LEU A 42 2.23 -22.63 -15.97
CA LEU A 42 1.92 -21.35 -15.32
C LEU A 42 0.63 -20.75 -15.90
N LEU A 43 0.50 -20.71 -17.23
CA LEU A 43 -0.69 -20.19 -17.91
C LEU A 43 -1.98 -20.96 -17.54
N GLN A 44 -1.88 -22.27 -17.32
CA GLN A 44 -3.03 -23.09 -16.94
C GLN A 44 -3.54 -22.80 -15.53
N ILE A 45 -2.63 -22.55 -14.57
CA ILE A 45 -3.00 -22.45 -13.16
C ILE A 45 -3.18 -21.00 -12.69
N ILE A 46 -2.53 -20.02 -13.34
CA ILE A 46 -2.58 -18.60 -12.92
C ILE A 46 -3.98 -17.99 -12.81
N PRO A 47 -5.03 -18.42 -13.56
CA PRO A 47 -6.37 -17.83 -13.40
C PRO A 47 -6.94 -17.96 -11.99
N ASP A 48 -6.49 -18.95 -11.20
CA ASP A 48 -7.01 -19.26 -9.86
C ASP A 48 -6.32 -18.50 -8.72
N TYR A 49 -5.33 -17.66 -8.98
CA TYR A 49 -4.52 -17.00 -7.95
C TYR A 49 -4.78 -15.51 -7.83
N ASP A 50 -4.76 -15.01 -6.59
CA ASP A 50 -4.88 -13.59 -6.24
C ASP A 50 -3.53 -12.88 -6.22
N ALA A 51 -2.43 -13.61 -5.98
CA ALA A 51 -1.08 -13.07 -5.94
C ALA A 51 -0.04 -14.00 -6.56
N LEU A 52 0.99 -13.41 -7.16
CA LEU A 52 2.13 -14.09 -7.76
C LEU A 52 3.44 -13.52 -7.21
N LEU A 53 4.24 -14.33 -6.52
CA LEU A 53 5.54 -13.92 -5.98
C LEU A 53 6.70 -14.54 -6.75
N VAL A 54 7.44 -13.72 -7.49
CA VAL A 54 8.53 -14.17 -8.38
C VAL A 54 9.88 -13.61 -7.93
N ARG A 55 10.97 -14.13 -8.49
CA ARG A 55 12.29 -13.51 -8.40
C ARG A 55 12.77 -13.06 -9.77
N SER A 56 13.68 -13.80 -10.39
CA SER A 56 14.33 -13.43 -11.66
C SER A 56 14.12 -14.48 -12.75
N GLU A 57 13.72 -15.69 -12.38
CA GLU A 57 13.59 -16.81 -13.31
C GLU A 57 12.27 -16.74 -14.07
N THR A 58 11.15 -16.57 -13.35
CA THR A 58 9.82 -16.52 -13.98
C THR A 58 9.65 -15.22 -14.76
N LYS A 59 9.29 -15.33 -16.04
CA LYS A 59 8.91 -14.18 -16.88
C LYS A 59 7.41 -13.96 -16.80
N VAL A 60 7.00 -12.85 -16.21
CA VAL A 60 5.59 -12.45 -16.09
C VAL A 60 5.25 -11.55 -17.28
N THR A 61 5.00 -12.18 -18.42
CA THR A 61 4.71 -11.51 -19.70
C THR A 61 3.25 -11.05 -19.80
N GLU A 62 2.94 -10.23 -20.81
CA GLU A 62 1.56 -9.89 -21.18
C GLU A 62 0.64 -11.12 -21.23
N THR A 63 1.10 -12.22 -21.84
CA THR A 63 0.31 -13.46 -21.97
C THR A 63 -0.06 -14.05 -20.61
N VAL A 64 0.88 -14.06 -19.65
CA VAL A 64 0.64 -14.56 -18.29
C VAL A 64 -0.36 -13.67 -17.57
N LEU A 65 -0.18 -12.35 -17.65
CA LEU A 65 -1.04 -11.38 -16.98
C LEU A 65 -2.47 -11.41 -17.51
N ARG A 66 -2.66 -11.51 -18.83
CA ARG A 66 -4.00 -11.62 -19.44
C ARG A 66 -4.73 -12.93 -19.09
N ALA A 67 -3.99 -14.01 -18.85
CA ALA A 67 -4.59 -15.28 -18.39
C ALA A 67 -5.02 -15.21 -16.91
N ALA A 68 -4.41 -14.32 -16.12
CA ALA A 68 -4.54 -14.24 -14.68
C ALA A 68 -5.82 -13.51 -14.22
N LYS A 69 -6.98 -14.15 -14.35
CA LYS A 69 -8.31 -13.55 -14.12
C LYS A 69 -8.54 -12.93 -12.74
N ASN A 70 -7.92 -13.49 -11.70
CA ASN A 70 -8.12 -13.05 -10.30
C ASN A 70 -6.92 -12.30 -9.72
N LEU A 71 -5.84 -12.15 -10.49
CA LEU A 71 -4.57 -11.65 -9.98
C LEU A 71 -4.67 -10.17 -9.61
N LYS A 72 -4.31 -9.84 -8.38
CA LYS A 72 -4.33 -8.48 -7.83
C LYS A 72 -2.94 -7.89 -7.67
N VAL A 73 -1.95 -8.74 -7.39
CA VAL A 73 -0.58 -8.31 -7.13
C VAL A 73 0.45 -9.28 -7.72
N VAL A 74 1.46 -8.71 -8.38
CA VAL A 74 2.72 -9.37 -8.73
C VAL A 74 3.80 -8.77 -7.85
N ALA A 75 4.45 -9.59 -7.05
CA ALA A 75 5.49 -9.17 -6.13
C ALA A 75 6.82 -9.78 -6.52
N ARG A 76 7.80 -8.93 -6.83
CA ARG A 76 9.14 -9.34 -7.21
C ARG A 76 10.07 -9.25 -6.00
N ALA A 77 10.57 -10.39 -5.51
CA ALA A 77 11.53 -10.44 -4.41
C ALA A 77 12.95 -10.01 -4.86
N GLY A 78 13.12 -8.69 -4.99
CA GLY A 78 14.34 -7.98 -5.34
C GLY A 78 14.05 -6.59 -5.92
N VAL A 79 15.07 -5.86 -6.36
CA VAL A 79 14.92 -4.46 -6.81
C VAL A 79 14.42 -4.31 -8.25
N GLY A 80 15.12 -4.90 -9.23
CA GLY A 80 14.72 -4.84 -10.64
C GLY A 80 13.42 -5.59 -10.91
N VAL A 81 12.62 -5.13 -11.87
CA VAL A 81 11.37 -5.78 -12.30
C VAL A 81 11.40 -6.11 -13.80
N ASP A 82 12.61 -6.30 -14.35
CA ASP A 82 12.86 -6.50 -15.77
C ASP A 82 12.20 -7.76 -16.34
N ASN A 83 11.80 -8.70 -15.47
CA ASN A 83 11.07 -9.91 -15.81
C ASN A 83 9.54 -9.78 -15.68
N VAL A 84 9.01 -8.58 -15.41
CA VAL A 84 7.58 -8.31 -15.28
C VAL A 84 7.17 -7.25 -16.31
N ASP A 85 6.14 -7.55 -17.10
CA ASP A 85 5.51 -6.57 -17.97
C ASP A 85 4.66 -5.58 -17.15
N VAL A 86 5.32 -4.54 -16.65
CA VAL A 86 4.70 -3.53 -15.77
C VAL A 86 3.62 -2.74 -16.51
N GLU A 87 3.78 -2.50 -17.82
CA GLU A 87 2.79 -1.75 -18.59
C GLU A 87 1.49 -2.55 -18.74
N GLU A 88 1.58 -3.84 -19.06
CA GLU A 88 0.41 -4.69 -19.15
C GLU A 88 -0.23 -4.94 -17.78
N ALA A 89 0.58 -5.12 -16.73
CA ALA A 89 0.06 -5.23 -15.37
C ALA A 89 -0.73 -3.97 -15.00
N THR A 90 -0.22 -2.80 -15.39
CA THR A 90 -0.91 -1.52 -15.21
C THR A 90 -2.24 -1.49 -15.96
N LYS A 91 -2.31 -1.89 -17.24
CA LYS A 91 -3.58 -1.94 -18.00
C LYS A 91 -4.65 -2.78 -17.29
N LEU A 92 -4.25 -3.92 -16.76
CA LEU A 92 -5.14 -4.88 -16.09
C LEU A 92 -5.48 -4.50 -14.63
N GLY A 93 -4.89 -3.42 -14.09
CA GLY A 93 -5.08 -3.02 -12.70
C GLY A 93 -4.37 -3.92 -11.70
N ILE A 94 -3.30 -4.62 -12.12
CA ILE A 94 -2.50 -5.50 -11.27
C ILE A 94 -1.36 -4.67 -10.65
N VAL A 95 -1.29 -4.65 -9.32
CA VAL A 95 -0.24 -3.93 -8.59
C VAL A 95 1.07 -4.69 -8.76
N VAL A 96 2.15 -4.00 -9.14
CA VAL A 96 3.49 -4.56 -9.18
C VAL A 96 4.30 -3.97 -8.03
N VAL A 97 4.78 -4.81 -7.12
CA VAL A 97 5.65 -4.39 -6.01
C VAL A 97 7.01 -5.05 -6.08
N ASN A 98 8.02 -4.36 -5.55
CA ASN A 98 9.40 -4.85 -5.44
C ASN A 98 9.94 -4.66 -4.02
N SER A 99 11.20 -5.06 -3.80
CA SER A 99 11.94 -4.77 -2.56
C SER A 99 13.15 -3.90 -2.86
N PRO A 100 13.01 -2.55 -2.79
CA PRO A 100 14.07 -1.62 -3.17
C PRO A 100 15.19 -1.50 -2.13
N SER A 101 14.96 -1.97 -0.90
CA SER A 101 15.90 -1.79 0.21
C SER A 101 16.61 -3.07 0.65
N GLY A 102 16.06 -4.25 0.36
CA GLY A 102 16.55 -5.51 0.92
C GLY A 102 17.96 -5.92 0.49
N ASN A 103 18.50 -5.35 -0.59
CA ASN A 103 19.83 -5.71 -1.13
C ASN A 103 20.88 -4.58 -1.06
N ILE A 104 20.59 -3.45 -0.41
CA ILE A 104 21.49 -2.29 -0.41
C ILE A 104 22.88 -2.65 0.14
N GLY A 105 22.90 -3.34 1.28
CA GLY A 105 24.14 -3.77 1.94
C GLY A 105 24.95 -4.71 1.05
N ALA A 106 24.32 -5.78 0.57
CA ALA A 106 24.95 -6.78 -0.29
C ALA A 106 25.55 -6.15 -1.57
N ALA A 107 24.82 -5.26 -2.25
CA ALA A 107 25.31 -4.64 -3.48
C ALA A 107 26.50 -3.70 -3.22
N ALA A 108 26.47 -2.97 -2.11
CA ALA A 108 27.57 -2.10 -1.70
C ALA A 108 28.81 -2.90 -1.31
N GLU A 109 28.64 -3.97 -0.53
CA GLU A 109 29.72 -4.90 -0.16
C GLU A 109 30.34 -5.56 -1.39
N HIS A 110 29.52 -6.03 -2.33
CA HIS A 110 30.00 -6.62 -3.57
C HIS A 110 30.78 -5.63 -4.45
N THR A 111 30.35 -4.36 -4.48
CA THR A 111 31.09 -3.29 -5.17
C THR A 111 32.50 -3.11 -4.58
N ILE A 112 32.62 -3.08 -3.25
CA ILE A 112 33.91 -2.97 -2.58
C ILE A 112 34.74 -4.26 -2.77
N ALA A 113 34.10 -5.44 -2.71
CA ALA A 113 34.77 -6.72 -2.92
C ALA A 113 35.38 -6.82 -4.33
N LEU A 114 34.62 -6.43 -5.36
CA LEU A 114 35.08 -6.38 -6.75
C LEU A 114 36.19 -5.33 -6.95
N MET A 115 36.06 -4.16 -6.33
CA MET A 115 37.11 -3.13 -6.36
C MET A 115 38.43 -3.64 -5.80
N MET A 116 38.39 -4.29 -4.64
CA MET A 116 39.58 -4.85 -4.01
C MET A 116 40.14 -6.05 -4.78
N SER A 117 39.27 -6.91 -5.32
CA SER A 117 39.66 -8.05 -6.15
C SER A 117 40.42 -7.61 -7.40
N MET A 118 39.91 -6.59 -8.10
CA MET A 118 40.55 -5.99 -9.26
C MET A 118 41.85 -5.24 -8.88
N ALA A 119 41.84 -4.46 -7.78
CA ALA A 119 43.03 -3.72 -7.35
C ALA A 119 44.20 -4.65 -7.00
N ARG A 120 43.91 -5.86 -6.51
CA ARG A 120 44.90 -6.82 -6.00
C ARG A 120 45.09 -8.06 -6.87
N LYS A 121 44.41 -8.17 -8.02
CA LYS A 121 44.48 -9.31 -8.95
C LYS A 121 44.18 -10.65 -8.25
N ILE A 122 43.14 -10.65 -7.41
CA ILE A 122 42.80 -11.80 -6.55
C ILE A 122 42.38 -13.02 -7.39
N PRO A 123 41.46 -12.90 -8.38
CA PRO A 123 41.01 -14.06 -9.15
C PRO A 123 42.14 -14.76 -9.90
N GLU A 124 43.00 -13.99 -10.56
CA GLU A 124 44.10 -14.51 -11.37
C GLU A 124 45.22 -15.10 -10.51
N SER A 125 45.53 -14.47 -9.38
CA SER A 125 46.53 -15.01 -8.44
C SER A 125 46.04 -16.29 -7.75
N CYS A 126 44.76 -16.36 -7.40
CA CYS A 126 44.14 -17.57 -6.87
C CYS A 126 44.16 -18.71 -7.91
N ALA A 127 43.78 -18.42 -9.16
CA ALA A 127 43.82 -19.39 -10.24
C ALA A 127 45.24 -19.91 -10.50
N SER A 128 46.26 -19.03 -10.50
CA SER A 128 47.67 -19.41 -10.66
C SER A 128 48.14 -20.39 -9.58
N LEU A 129 47.81 -20.14 -8.31
CA LEU A 129 48.14 -21.05 -7.21
C LEU A 129 47.41 -22.40 -7.30
N LYS A 130 46.14 -22.41 -7.71
CA LYS A 130 45.38 -23.65 -7.95
C LYS A 130 45.97 -24.47 -9.09
N ASP A 131 46.60 -23.81 -10.05
CA ASP A 131 47.35 -24.41 -11.16
C ASP A 131 48.80 -24.79 -10.77
N GLY A 132 49.14 -24.74 -9.48
CA GLY A 132 50.45 -25.13 -8.94
C GLY A 132 51.59 -24.14 -9.19
N LYS A 133 51.29 -22.91 -9.62
CA LYS A 133 52.29 -21.89 -9.97
C LYS A 133 52.50 -20.89 -8.83
N TRP A 134 53.75 -20.48 -8.59
CA TRP A 134 54.10 -19.47 -7.60
C TRP A 134 54.63 -18.18 -8.27
N GLU A 135 53.72 -17.37 -8.83
CA GLU A 135 54.06 -16.20 -9.65
C GLU A 135 54.00 -14.86 -8.88
N ARG A 136 54.60 -14.80 -7.68
CA ARG A 136 54.50 -13.60 -6.79
C ARG A 136 54.85 -12.28 -7.48
N SER A 137 55.87 -12.25 -8.32
CA SER A 137 56.35 -11.04 -9.01
C SER A 137 55.40 -10.56 -10.12
N LYS A 138 54.53 -11.43 -10.64
CA LYS A 138 53.58 -11.11 -11.72
C LYS A 138 52.38 -10.30 -11.22
N PHE A 139 51.94 -10.56 -9.99
CA PHE A 139 50.70 -10.01 -9.43
C PHE A 139 50.94 -8.75 -8.58
N VAL A 140 51.58 -7.73 -9.16
CA VAL A 140 51.68 -6.41 -8.52
C VAL A 140 50.36 -5.66 -8.69
N GLY A 141 49.73 -5.31 -7.56
CA GLY A 141 48.47 -4.57 -7.48
C GLY A 141 48.67 -3.09 -7.13
N VAL A 142 47.58 -2.42 -6.76
CA VAL A 142 47.59 -1.02 -6.28
C VAL A 142 46.94 -0.90 -4.89
N GLU A 143 47.39 0.09 -4.12
CA GLU A 143 46.75 0.50 -2.88
C GLU A 143 45.60 1.48 -3.18
N VAL A 144 44.46 1.34 -2.48
CA VAL A 144 43.29 2.21 -2.67
C VAL A 144 43.32 3.47 -1.80
N LYS A 145 44.04 3.45 -0.67
CA LYS A 145 44.15 4.58 0.25
C LYS A 145 44.70 5.81 -0.47
N GLY A 146 44.07 6.96 -0.25
CA GLY A 146 44.43 8.24 -0.88
C GLY A 146 44.04 8.37 -2.35
N LYS A 147 43.55 7.31 -3.00
CA LYS A 147 43.01 7.38 -4.37
C LYS A 147 41.57 7.90 -4.36
N THR A 148 41.14 8.40 -5.51
CA THR A 148 39.78 8.91 -5.70
C THR A 148 38.85 7.83 -6.24
N LEU A 149 37.79 7.52 -5.49
CA LEU A 149 36.61 6.81 -5.97
C LEU A 149 35.56 7.83 -6.42
N SER A 150 35.26 7.79 -7.71
CA SER A 150 34.21 8.57 -8.34
C SER A 150 32.95 7.74 -8.49
N ILE A 151 31.82 8.27 -8.00
CA ILE A 151 30.53 7.58 -7.99
C ILE A 151 29.54 8.32 -8.90
N ILE A 152 28.96 7.62 -9.87
CA ILE A 152 27.83 8.11 -10.65
C ILE A 152 26.55 7.55 -10.03
N GLY A 153 25.68 8.42 -9.51
CA GLY A 153 24.47 8.03 -8.78
C GLY A 153 24.73 7.86 -7.28
N LEU A 154 24.23 8.79 -6.48
CA LEU A 154 24.38 8.86 -5.03
C LEU A 154 23.08 8.47 -4.32
N GLY A 155 22.43 7.42 -4.83
CA GLY A 155 21.30 6.76 -4.17
C GLY A 155 21.72 5.93 -2.95
N LYS A 156 20.82 5.09 -2.44
CA LYS A 156 21.07 4.30 -1.22
C LYS A 156 22.32 3.39 -1.30
N VAL A 157 22.52 2.72 -2.44
CA VAL A 157 23.73 1.89 -2.69
C VAL A 157 24.97 2.78 -2.80
N GLY A 158 24.92 3.83 -3.62
CA GLY A 158 26.04 4.76 -3.81
C GLY A 158 26.52 5.42 -2.51
N LEU A 159 25.58 5.84 -1.64
CA LEU A 159 25.91 6.37 -0.30
C LEU A 159 26.58 5.32 0.58
N THR A 160 26.12 4.07 0.54
CA THR A 160 26.70 2.98 1.32
C THR A 160 28.11 2.66 0.82
N VAL A 161 28.32 2.63 -0.50
CA VAL A 161 29.64 2.46 -1.13
C VAL A 161 30.58 3.61 -0.75
N ALA A 162 30.10 4.86 -0.81
CA ALA A 162 30.89 6.03 -0.41
C ALA A 162 31.38 5.93 1.04
N ARG A 163 30.49 5.53 1.96
CA ARG A 163 30.83 5.32 3.38
C ARG A 163 31.89 4.23 3.55
N LEU A 164 31.75 3.10 2.86
CA LEU A 164 32.72 2.00 2.93
C LEU A 164 34.09 2.41 2.34
N ALA A 165 34.10 3.11 1.20
CA ALA A 165 35.31 3.61 0.56
C ALA A 165 36.05 4.65 1.41
N LYS A 166 35.33 5.53 2.11
CA LYS A 166 35.89 6.43 3.12
C LYS A 166 36.57 5.66 4.26
N GLY A 167 35.96 4.56 4.72
CA GLY A 167 36.57 3.66 5.71
C GLY A 167 37.89 3.05 5.26
N LEU A 168 38.08 2.87 3.94
CA LEU A 168 39.35 2.43 3.33
C LEU A 168 40.35 3.58 3.11
N GLY A 169 40.01 4.81 3.52
CA GLY A 169 40.86 5.99 3.36
C GLY A 169 40.90 6.56 1.95
N MET A 170 39.87 6.32 1.13
CA MET A 170 39.76 6.91 -0.21
C MET A 170 39.20 8.33 -0.15
N ASN A 171 39.56 9.13 -1.15
CA ASN A 171 38.84 10.36 -1.49
C ASN A 171 37.58 9.96 -2.27
N VAL A 172 36.44 10.56 -1.96
CA VAL A 172 35.17 10.22 -2.62
C VAL A 172 34.51 11.46 -3.18
N ASN A 173 34.22 11.42 -4.48
CA ASN A 173 33.38 12.41 -5.14
C ASN A 173 32.25 11.72 -5.92
N ALA A 174 31.18 12.45 -6.18
CA ALA A 174 30.02 11.89 -6.85
C ALA A 174 29.31 12.88 -7.76
N LEU A 175 28.70 12.36 -8.82
CA LEU A 175 27.78 13.08 -9.68
C LEU A 175 26.39 12.46 -9.54
N ASP A 176 25.44 13.27 -9.10
CA ASP A 176 24.02 12.91 -9.10
C ASP A 176 23.18 14.21 -9.17
N PRO A 177 22.45 14.47 -10.27
CA PRO A 177 21.62 15.67 -10.42
C PRO A 177 20.50 15.79 -9.39
N TYR A 178 20.14 14.69 -8.72
CA TYR A 178 19.02 14.60 -7.78
C TYR A 178 19.47 14.50 -6.32
N ALA A 179 20.78 14.41 -6.05
CA ALA A 179 21.28 14.30 -4.69
C ALA A 179 21.23 15.63 -3.95
N SER A 180 20.77 15.58 -2.70
CA SER A 180 20.83 16.73 -1.78
C SER A 180 22.28 17.03 -1.40
N PRO A 181 22.75 18.30 -1.55
CA PRO A 181 24.07 18.70 -1.09
C PRO A 181 24.32 18.44 0.40
N ALA A 182 23.28 18.56 1.23
CA ALA A 182 23.36 18.28 2.67
C ALA A 182 23.61 16.79 2.96
N VAL A 183 22.95 15.90 2.22
CA VAL A 183 23.14 14.44 2.36
C VAL A 183 24.55 14.06 1.95
N ALA A 184 25.04 14.56 0.81
CA ALA A 184 26.40 14.29 0.36
C ALA A 184 27.46 14.81 1.34
N ALA A 185 27.29 16.04 1.85
CA ALA A 185 28.19 16.62 2.84
C ALA A 185 28.24 15.81 4.13
N SER A 186 27.10 15.32 4.62
CA SER A 186 27.03 14.46 5.81
C SER A 186 27.77 13.13 5.62
N ALA A 187 27.79 12.60 4.39
CA ALA A 187 28.56 11.42 4.00
C ALA A 187 30.03 11.75 3.66
N SER A 188 30.46 12.99 3.84
CA SER A 188 31.79 13.50 3.44
C SER A 188 32.10 13.29 1.95
N VAL A 189 31.09 13.28 1.09
CA VAL A 189 31.21 13.13 -0.36
C VAL A 189 31.21 14.50 -1.01
N VAL A 190 32.18 14.75 -1.90
CA VAL A 190 32.21 15.97 -2.72
C VAL A 190 31.29 15.77 -3.93
N LEU A 191 30.21 16.55 -4.03
CA LEU A 191 29.41 16.60 -5.25
C LEU A 191 30.14 17.42 -6.32
N VAL A 192 30.29 16.84 -7.51
CA VAL A 192 30.82 17.53 -8.69
C VAL A 192 29.68 17.97 -9.61
N SER A 193 29.95 19.00 -10.40
CA SER A 193 28.92 19.68 -11.19
C SER A 193 28.68 19.07 -12.57
N SER A 194 29.64 18.26 -13.07
CA SER A 194 29.59 17.71 -14.41
C SER A 194 30.27 16.34 -14.52
N LEU A 195 29.88 15.57 -15.54
CA LEU A 195 30.48 14.27 -15.83
C LEU A 195 31.97 14.38 -16.23
N PRO A 196 32.40 15.32 -17.09
CA PRO A 196 33.83 15.48 -17.40
C PRO A 196 34.70 15.76 -16.17
N GLU A 197 34.22 16.61 -15.25
CA GLU A 197 34.91 16.90 -13.98
C GLU A 197 35.08 15.63 -13.13
N LEU A 198 34.02 14.81 -13.03
CA LEU A 198 34.06 13.54 -12.33
C LEU A 198 35.12 12.61 -12.95
N LEU A 199 35.01 12.36 -14.26
CA LEU A 199 35.84 11.38 -14.98
C LEU A 199 37.34 11.72 -14.91
N ALA A 200 37.68 13.00 -15.10
CA ALA A 200 39.07 13.46 -15.04
C ALA A 200 39.74 13.22 -13.67
N SER A 201 38.93 13.13 -12.60
CA SER A 201 39.42 12.93 -11.23
C SER A 201 39.49 11.45 -10.79
N ALA A 202 38.85 10.54 -11.54
CA ALA A 202 38.63 9.17 -11.11
C ALA A 202 39.90 8.30 -11.21
N ASP A 203 40.34 7.71 -10.08
CA ASP A 203 41.26 6.56 -10.12
C ASP A 203 40.46 5.25 -10.18
N PHE A 204 39.28 5.26 -9.54
CA PHE A 204 38.24 4.24 -9.64
C PHE A 204 36.91 4.93 -9.99
N LEU A 205 36.17 4.39 -10.94
CA LEU A 205 34.81 4.84 -11.30
C LEU A 205 33.81 3.73 -11.00
N THR A 206 32.70 4.05 -10.35
CA THR A 206 31.57 3.12 -10.18
C THR A 206 30.23 3.78 -10.47
N ILE A 207 29.29 3.01 -11.02
CA ILE A 207 27.94 3.46 -11.37
C ILE A 207 26.91 2.78 -10.47
N HIS A 208 26.00 3.57 -9.90
CA HIS A 208 24.87 3.15 -9.07
C HIS A 208 23.56 3.85 -9.47
N THR A 209 23.31 3.93 -10.78
CA THR A 209 22.09 4.48 -11.38
C THR A 209 21.15 3.38 -11.89
N PRO A 210 19.83 3.64 -11.98
CA PRO A 210 18.93 2.76 -12.74
C PRO A 210 19.26 2.83 -14.24
N LEU A 211 18.87 1.80 -15.00
CA LEU A 211 18.93 1.83 -16.46
C LEU A 211 17.66 2.49 -17.02
N ILE A 212 17.82 3.69 -17.55
CA ILE A 212 16.79 4.49 -18.20
C ILE A 212 17.36 5.09 -19.49
N ALA A 213 16.53 5.75 -20.30
CA ALA A 213 16.96 6.34 -21.56
C ALA A 213 18.17 7.29 -21.42
N SER A 214 18.27 8.04 -20.32
CA SER A 214 19.37 8.97 -20.06
C SER A 214 20.65 8.32 -19.50
N THR A 215 20.59 7.07 -19.01
CA THR A 215 21.73 6.35 -18.41
C THR A 215 22.21 5.17 -19.25
N ARG A 216 21.45 4.76 -20.27
CA ARG A 216 21.86 3.75 -21.25
C ARG A 216 23.04 4.27 -22.08
N GLY A 217 24.14 3.51 -22.10
CA GLY A 217 25.35 3.84 -22.83
C GLY A 217 26.01 5.14 -22.37
N MET A 218 25.74 5.59 -21.14
CA MET A 218 26.22 6.90 -20.67
C MET A 218 27.73 6.97 -20.53
N ILE A 219 28.41 5.83 -20.35
CA ILE A 219 29.87 5.73 -20.42
C ILE A 219 30.24 4.95 -21.69
N ALA A 220 30.54 5.69 -22.75
CA ALA A 220 30.97 5.16 -24.03
C ALA A 220 32.42 5.58 -24.33
N GLU A 221 32.84 5.48 -25.59
CA GLU A 221 34.23 5.77 -26.01
C GLU A 221 34.72 7.15 -25.56
N ALA A 222 33.89 8.19 -25.74
CA ALA A 222 34.25 9.57 -25.42
C ALA A 222 34.43 9.80 -23.91
N GLU A 223 33.60 9.18 -23.07
CA GLU A 223 33.69 9.27 -21.61
C GLU A 223 34.85 8.43 -21.07
N LEU A 224 35.05 7.23 -21.62
CA LEU A 224 36.17 6.37 -21.24
C LEU A 224 37.51 7.04 -21.52
N ALA A 225 37.63 7.78 -22.64
CA ALA A 225 38.85 8.52 -22.99
C ALA A 225 39.16 9.71 -22.05
N GLN A 226 38.16 10.20 -21.30
CA GLN A 226 38.34 11.29 -20.33
C GLN A 226 38.83 10.80 -18.96
N LEU A 227 38.82 9.49 -18.73
CA LEU A 227 39.39 8.90 -17.52
C LEU A 227 40.91 9.07 -17.51
N LYS A 228 41.48 9.00 -16.30
CA LYS A 228 42.94 8.97 -16.16
C LYS A 228 43.50 7.71 -16.83
N PRO A 229 44.65 7.78 -17.51
CA PRO A 229 45.39 6.60 -17.90
C PRO A 229 45.67 5.71 -16.67
N GLY A 230 45.26 4.44 -16.74
CA GLY A 230 45.35 3.48 -15.64
C GLY A 230 44.20 3.54 -14.62
N ALA A 231 43.13 4.28 -14.92
CA ALA A 231 41.89 4.22 -14.16
C ALA A 231 41.27 2.81 -14.21
N ARG A 232 40.39 2.54 -13.24
CA ARG A 232 39.64 1.28 -13.13
C ARG A 232 38.16 1.56 -13.04
N VAL A 233 37.34 0.73 -13.68
CA VAL A 233 35.88 0.94 -13.71
C VAL A 233 35.14 -0.23 -13.09
N LEU A 234 33.98 0.05 -12.51
CA LEU A 234 33.12 -0.93 -11.85
C LEU A 234 31.67 -0.77 -12.26
N ASN A 235 30.99 -1.88 -12.55
CA ASN A 235 29.56 -1.91 -12.75
C ASN A 235 28.90 -3.05 -11.97
N VAL A 236 28.22 -2.68 -10.88
CA VAL A 236 27.41 -3.57 -10.02
C VAL A 236 25.96 -3.07 -9.95
N ALA A 237 25.56 -2.25 -10.93
CA ALA A 237 24.25 -1.63 -10.96
C ALA A 237 23.35 -2.25 -12.02
N ARG A 238 23.57 -1.92 -13.28
CA ARG A 238 22.80 -2.44 -14.42
C ARG A 238 23.69 -2.57 -15.65
N GLY A 239 23.48 -3.66 -16.40
CA GLY A 239 24.09 -3.84 -17.72
C GLY A 239 23.67 -2.73 -18.68
N GLY A 240 24.55 -2.37 -19.61
CA GLY A 240 24.29 -1.33 -20.60
C GLY A 240 24.41 0.11 -20.12
N THR A 241 24.90 0.36 -18.90
CA THR A 241 25.34 1.71 -18.48
C THR A 241 26.72 2.06 -19.05
N PHE A 242 27.58 1.06 -19.17
CA PHE A 242 28.78 1.09 -20.03
C PHE A 242 28.43 0.52 -21.41
N ASP A 243 28.98 1.14 -22.44
CA ASP A 243 29.12 0.49 -23.74
C ASP A 243 30.19 -0.61 -23.64
N GLU A 244 29.80 -1.86 -23.87
CA GLU A 244 30.67 -3.02 -23.69
C GLU A 244 31.77 -3.11 -24.77
N ASP A 245 31.50 -2.63 -25.99
CA ASP A 245 32.48 -2.56 -27.07
C ASP A 245 33.55 -1.52 -26.74
N ALA A 246 33.13 -0.32 -26.33
CA ALA A 246 34.03 0.74 -25.94
C ALA A 246 34.87 0.36 -24.70
N LEU A 247 34.25 -0.31 -23.73
CA LEU A 247 34.95 -0.80 -22.54
C LEU A 247 36.02 -1.84 -22.90
N LEU A 248 35.71 -2.76 -23.81
CA LEU A 248 36.66 -3.75 -24.29
C LEU A 248 37.84 -3.07 -25.01
N ALA A 249 37.57 -2.11 -25.89
CA ALA A 249 38.62 -1.36 -26.60
C ALA A 249 39.50 -0.54 -25.64
N ALA A 250 38.91 0.08 -24.61
CA ALA A 250 39.65 0.83 -23.58
C ALA A 250 40.53 -0.08 -22.71
N LEU A 251 40.11 -1.33 -22.48
CA LEU A 251 40.95 -2.35 -21.88
C LEU A 251 42.07 -2.74 -22.85
N GLU A 252 41.76 -3.23 -24.05
CA GLU A 252 42.73 -3.70 -25.05
C GLU A 252 43.84 -2.67 -25.35
N SER A 253 43.48 -1.39 -25.48
CA SER A 253 44.43 -0.28 -25.70
C SER A 253 45.38 0.01 -24.52
N GLY A 254 45.07 -0.47 -23.32
CA GLY A 254 45.86 -0.18 -22.12
C GLY A 254 45.43 1.09 -21.39
N HIS A 255 44.45 1.84 -21.91
CA HIS A 255 43.98 3.07 -21.26
C HIS A 255 43.40 2.78 -19.86
N LEU A 256 42.59 1.72 -19.73
CA LEU A 256 42.12 1.24 -18.44
C LEU A 256 43.03 0.16 -17.85
N ALA A 257 43.34 0.27 -16.56
CA ALA A 257 44.12 -0.75 -15.86
C ALA A 257 43.29 -2.00 -15.51
N GLY A 258 41.95 -1.89 -15.51
CA GLY A 258 41.05 -3.01 -15.30
C GLY A 258 39.58 -2.60 -15.24
N ALA A 259 38.70 -3.59 -15.34
CA ALA A 259 37.25 -3.43 -15.17
C ALA A 259 36.72 -4.52 -14.23
N ALA A 260 35.77 -4.18 -13.37
CA ALA A 260 35.05 -5.15 -12.56
C ALA A 260 33.54 -5.10 -12.84
N ILE A 261 33.00 -6.16 -13.44
CA ILE A 261 31.66 -6.15 -14.04
C ILE A 261 30.84 -7.31 -13.48
N ASP A 262 29.72 -6.98 -12.82
CA ASP A 262 28.77 -7.96 -12.29
C ASP A 262 27.55 -8.15 -13.21
N VAL A 263 27.28 -7.19 -14.09
CA VAL A 263 26.04 -7.09 -14.88
C VAL A 263 26.34 -6.75 -16.34
N PHE A 264 25.56 -7.33 -17.26
CA PHE A 264 25.78 -7.27 -18.71
C PHE A 264 24.49 -6.89 -19.45
N THR A 265 24.60 -6.36 -20.66
CA THR A 265 23.44 -6.01 -21.50
C THR A 265 22.54 -7.20 -21.81
N SER A 266 23.13 -8.40 -21.94
CA SER A 266 22.41 -9.67 -22.05
C SER A 266 22.90 -10.62 -20.96
N GLU A 267 21.97 -11.23 -20.23
CA GLU A 267 22.26 -12.16 -19.14
C GLU A 267 21.42 -13.44 -19.31
N PRO A 268 22.04 -14.58 -19.67
CA PRO A 268 23.46 -14.79 -19.96
C PRO A 268 23.95 -14.06 -21.24
N PRO A 269 25.25 -13.71 -21.31
CA PRO A 269 25.84 -13.16 -22.53
C PRO A 269 25.75 -14.13 -23.71
N ALA A 270 25.47 -13.59 -24.91
CA ALA A 270 25.51 -14.39 -26.12
C ALA A 270 26.95 -14.85 -26.41
N PRO A 271 27.15 -16.05 -27.00
CA PRO A 271 28.45 -16.46 -27.52
C PRO A 271 29.02 -15.41 -28.48
N ASP A 272 30.34 -15.21 -28.45
CA ASP A 272 31.08 -14.25 -29.30
C ASP A 272 30.70 -12.76 -29.16
N SER A 273 29.82 -12.41 -28.22
CA SER A 273 29.50 -11.02 -27.89
C SER A 273 30.66 -10.29 -27.20
N SER A 274 30.58 -8.97 -27.16
CA SER A 274 31.55 -8.12 -26.47
C SER A 274 31.55 -8.38 -24.96
N ALA A 275 30.39 -8.67 -24.35
CA ALA A 275 30.31 -9.22 -23.00
C ALA A 275 31.10 -10.52 -22.83
N ALA A 276 30.99 -11.49 -23.75
CA ALA A 276 31.76 -12.73 -23.69
C ALA A 276 33.27 -12.49 -23.80
N ARG A 277 33.70 -11.54 -24.65
CA ARG A 277 35.11 -11.13 -24.76
C ARG A 277 35.61 -10.39 -23.52
N LEU A 278 34.79 -9.53 -22.92
CA LEU A 278 35.07 -8.88 -21.63
C LEU A 278 35.26 -9.92 -20.52
N ILE A 279 34.39 -10.93 -20.44
CA ILE A 279 34.49 -12.04 -19.48
C ILE A 279 35.82 -12.78 -19.61
N ALA A 280 36.31 -12.98 -20.83
CA ALA A 280 37.56 -13.67 -21.09
C ALA A 280 38.81 -12.77 -20.90
N HIS A 281 38.65 -11.46 -20.74
CA HIS A 281 39.77 -10.53 -20.75
C HIS A 281 40.58 -10.60 -19.43
N PRO A 282 41.93 -10.68 -19.47
CA PRO A 282 42.77 -10.92 -18.27
C PRO A 282 42.86 -9.74 -17.28
N ARG A 283 42.26 -8.59 -17.60
CA ARG A 283 42.12 -7.44 -16.70
C ARG A 283 40.67 -7.18 -16.28
N ALA A 284 39.77 -8.09 -16.60
CA ALA A 284 38.38 -8.03 -16.20
C ALA A 284 38.14 -8.98 -15.01
N VAL A 285 37.58 -8.45 -13.92
CA VAL A 285 37.05 -9.26 -12.83
C VAL A 285 35.54 -9.33 -13.00
N VAL A 286 35.02 -10.50 -13.32
CA VAL A 286 33.61 -10.67 -13.66
C VAL A 286 32.90 -11.62 -12.72
N THR A 287 31.64 -11.33 -12.42
CA THR A 287 30.76 -12.17 -11.61
C THR A 287 29.38 -12.27 -12.25
N PRO A 288 28.66 -13.39 -12.09
CA PRO A 288 27.37 -13.61 -12.74
C PRO A 288 26.22 -12.96 -11.92
N HIS A 289 26.15 -11.64 -11.89
CA HIS A 289 25.09 -10.86 -11.23
C HIS A 289 24.87 -11.26 -9.76
N LEU A 290 25.96 -11.22 -8.98
CA LEU A 290 25.99 -11.64 -7.58
C LEU A 290 25.73 -10.51 -6.58
N GLY A 291 25.53 -9.26 -7.02
CA GLY A 291 25.36 -8.11 -6.12
C GLY A 291 24.28 -8.25 -5.05
N ALA A 292 23.26 -9.09 -5.26
CA ALA A 292 22.23 -9.39 -4.26
C ALA A 292 22.23 -10.86 -3.77
N SER A 293 23.26 -11.62 -4.11
CA SER A 293 23.34 -13.06 -3.86
C SER A 293 23.96 -13.37 -2.49
N THR A 294 23.35 -12.84 -1.42
CA THR A 294 23.70 -13.14 -0.02
C THR A 294 22.49 -13.72 0.72
N VAL A 295 22.72 -14.45 1.80
CA VAL A 295 21.61 -15.03 2.60
C VAL A 295 20.71 -13.93 3.13
N GLU A 296 21.31 -12.88 3.69
CA GLU A 296 20.64 -11.74 4.31
C GLU A 296 19.81 -10.97 3.28
N ALA A 297 20.34 -10.72 2.07
CA ALA A 297 19.60 -10.01 1.04
C ALA A 297 18.38 -10.83 0.57
N GLN A 298 18.53 -12.15 0.46
CA GLN A 298 17.45 -13.05 0.04
C GLN A 298 16.35 -13.13 1.09
N GLU A 299 16.71 -13.14 2.37
CA GLU A 299 15.77 -13.08 3.48
C GLU A 299 15.05 -11.74 3.53
N ASN A 300 15.79 -10.63 3.49
CA ASN A 300 15.23 -9.28 3.56
C ASN A 300 14.27 -8.98 2.41
N VAL A 301 14.64 -9.30 1.16
CA VAL A 301 13.75 -9.06 0.01
C VAL A 301 12.51 -9.93 0.05
N SER A 302 12.63 -11.16 0.59
CA SER A 302 11.51 -12.11 0.72
C SER A 302 10.52 -11.65 1.79
N VAL A 303 11.01 -11.24 2.96
CA VAL A 303 10.19 -10.69 4.04
C VAL A 303 9.44 -9.43 3.58
N ASP A 304 10.15 -8.47 2.99
CA ASP A 304 9.58 -7.21 2.52
C ASP A 304 8.43 -7.41 1.52
N VAL A 305 8.63 -8.25 0.50
CA VAL A 305 7.55 -8.50 -0.48
C VAL A 305 6.40 -9.31 0.09
N CYS A 306 6.66 -10.23 1.02
CA CYS A 306 5.59 -11.00 1.65
C CYS A 306 4.72 -10.11 2.54
N GLU A 307 5.32 -9.20 3.33
CA GLU A 307 4.58 -8.19 4.09
C GLU A 307 3.73 -7.32 3.17
N GLN A 308 4.31 -6.81 2.07
CA GLN A 308 3.57 -5.98 1.12
C GLN A 308 2.41 -6.73 0.45
N VAL A 309 2.59 -8.00 0.06
CA VAL A 309 1.51 -8.81 -0.51
C VAL A 309 0.39 -9.03 0.50
N LEU A 310 0.73 -9.32 1.76
CA LEU A 310 -0.25 -9.48 2.82
C LEU A 310 -1.06 -8.19 3.03
N GLU A 311 -0.37 -7.05 3.13
CA GLU A 311 -0.95 -5.72 3.23
C GLU A 311 -1.90 -5.44 2.05
N ILE A 312 -1.46 -5.64 0.81
CA ILE A 312 -2.24 -5.36 -0.41
C ILE A 312 -3.48 -6.25 -0.49
N LEU A 313 -3.37 -7.54 -0.17
CA LEU A 313 -4.51 -8.45 -0.19
C LEU A 313 -5.52 -8.17 0.93
N GLN A 314 -5.10 -7.47 1.99
CA GLN A 314 -5.96 -6.90 3.04
C GLN A 314 -6.47 -5.48 2.71
N GLY A 315 -6.07 -4.93 1.56
CA GLY A 315 -6.47 -3.61 1.09
C GLY A 315 -5.56 -2.45 1.53
N SER A 316 -4.47 -2.70 2.25
CA SER A 316 -3.52 -1.62 2.51
C SER A 316 -2.83 -1.16 1.22
N LEU A 317 -2.42 0.12 1.18
CA LEU A 317 -1.68 0.65 0.04
C LEU A 317 -0.27 0.01 -0.06
N PRO A 318 0.24 -0.21 -1.28
CA PRO A 318 1.57 -0.74 -1.46
C PRO A 318 2.65 0.27 -1.02
N ARG A 319 3.64 -0.20 -0.26
CA ARG A 319 4.79 0.61 0.19
C ARG A 319 5.80 0.88 -0.92
N SER A 320 6.03 -0.11 -1.79
CA SER A 320 7.01 -0.07 -2.88
C SER A 320 6.39 -0.52 -4.20
N ALA A 321 5.25 0.06 -4.57
CA ALA A 321 4.69 -0.16 -5.90
C ALA A 321 5.55 0.49 -6.98
N VAL A 322 5.77 -0.26 -8.05
CA VAL A 322 6.50 0.21 -9.23
C VAL A 322 5.57 0.94 -10.20
N ASN A 323 4.28 0.58 -10.21
CA ASN A 323 3.25 1.14 -11.09
C ASN A 323 2.16 1.93 -10.34
N ALA A 324 2.36 2.24 -9.07
CA ALA A 324 1.43 3.07 -8.30
C ALA A 324 2.18 4.27 -7.68
N PRO A 325 1.51 5.42 -7.51
CA PRO A 325 2.09 6.55 -6.81
C PRO A 325 2.36 6.21 -5.34
N LEU A 326 3.47 6.70 -4.79
CA LEU A 326 3.72 6.65 -3.35
C LEU A 326 2.78 7.64 -2.64
N ILE A 327 2.00 7.14 -1.69
CA ILE A 327 1.15 7.96 -0.82
C ILE A 327 1.58 7.70 0.61
N LEU A 328 1.83 8.77 1.36
CA LEU A 328 2.22 8.62 2.76
C LEU A 328 1.02 8.13 3.58
N PRO A 329 1.22 7.25 4.59
CA PRO A 329 0.13 6.73 5.42
C PRO A 329 -0.74 7.83 6.05
N GLU A 330 -0.11 8.93 6.48
CA GLU A 330 -0.81 10.08 7.08
C GLU A 330 -1.64 10.88 6.07
N GLU A 331 -1.20 10.95 4.80
CA GLU A 331 -2.00 11.54 3.72
C GLU A 331 -3.19 10.62 3.39
N TYR A 332 -2.95 9.30 3.32
CA TYR A 332 -3.99 8.34 2.97
C TYR A 332 -5.12 8.30 4.00
N LYS A 333 -4.80 8.31 5.30
CA LYS A 333 -5.82 8.38 6.38
C LYS A 333 -6.79 9.55 6.19
N LYS A 334 -6.31 10.71 5.73
CA LYS A 334 -7.16 11.89 5.46
C LYS A 334 -8.00 11.73 4.20
N LEU A 335 -7.49 11.05 3.18
CA LEU A 335 -8.19 10.84 1.91
C LEU A 335 -9.22 9.71 1.99
N GLN A 336 -9.01 8.70 2.84
CA GLN A 336 -9.78 7.46 2.84
C GLN A 336 -11.31 7.64 3.00
N PRO A 337 -11.83 8.53 3.88
CA PRO A 337 -13.27 8.79 3.94
C PRO A 337 -13.82 9.35 2.61
N PHE A 338 -13.03 10.22 1.97
CA PHE A 338 -13.39 10.88 0.72
C PHE A 338 -13.27 9.97 -0.51
N VAL A 339 -12.44 8.92 -0.47
CA VAL A 339 -12.40 7.88 -1.53
C VAL A 339 -13.80 7.28 -1.70
N ARG A 340 -14.44 6.87 -0.60
CA ARG A 340 -15.81 6.32 -0.64
C ARG A 340 -16.83 7.35 -1.13
N LEU A 341 -16.71 8.60 -0.67
CA LEU A 341 -17.59 9.69 -1.09
C LEU A 341 -17.49 9.93 -2.60
N VAL A 342 -16.29 10.13 -3.13
CA VAL A 342 -16.06 10.48 -4.54
C VAL A 342 -16.47 9.35 -5.48
N GLU A 343 -16.24 8.10 -5.09
CA GLU A 343 -16.77 6.94 -5.82
C GLU A 343 -18.30 6.98 -5.90
N LYS A 344 -18.97 7.23 -4.77
CA LYS A 344 -20.43 7.36 -4.74
C LYS A 344 -20.92 8.58 -5.53
N MET A 345 -20.20 9.70 -5.53
CA MET A 345 -20.51 10.87 -6.36
C MET A 345 -20.44 10.54 -7.86
N GLY A 346 -19.41 9.82 -8.31
CA GLY A 346 -19.30 9.37 -9.70
C GLY A 346 -20.41 8.40 -10.10
N SER A 347 -20.75 7.46 -9.22
CA SER A 347 -21.86 6.52 -9.43
C SER A 347 -23.21 7.25 -9.49
N LEU A 348 -23.45 8.16 -8.55
CA LEU A 348 -24.65 9.00 -8.52
C LEU A 348 -24.76 9.83 -9.80
N TYR A 349 -23.66 10.46 -10.24
CA TYR A 349 -23.64 11.21 -11.50
C TYR A 349 -24.10 10.34 -12.68
N THR A 350 -23.52 9.14 -12.81
CA THR A 350 -23.77 8.27 -13.96
C THR A 350 -25.22 7.77 -13.97
N GLN A 351 -25.73 7.35 -12.81
CA GLN A 351 -27.09 6.81 -12.69
C GLN A 351 -28.16 7.90 -12.76
N HIS A 352 -27.89 9.11 -12.26
CA HIS A 352 -28.85 10.22 -12.22
C HIS A 352 -28.83 11.07 -13.50
N TYR A 353 -27.65 11.52 -13.94
CA TYR A 353 -27.52 12.45 -15.06
C TYR A 353 -27.23 11.78 -16.40
N ALA A 354 -26.45 10.68 -16.44
CA ALA A 354 -26.06 10.05 -17.70
C ALA A 354 -27.09 9.03 -18.22
N ALA A 355 -27.91 8.43 -17.35
CA ALA A 355 -28.98 7.51 -17.74
C ALA A 355 -30.24 8.20 -18.33
N SER A 356 -30.33 9.53 -18.26
CA SER A 356 -31.46 10.31 -18.80
C SER A 356 -31.45 10.37 -20.35
N PRO A 357 -32.62 10.41 -21.02
CA PRO A 357 -32.70 10.47 -22.49
C PRO A 357 -31.94 11.67 -23.05
N GLY A 358 -30.80 11.43 -23.73
CA GLY A 358 -29.90 12.47 -24.27
C GLY A 358 -28.53 12.59 -23.56
N GLY A 359 -28.30 11.84 -22.48
CA GLY A 359 -27.03 11.78 -21.76
C GLY A 359 -25.95 10.98 -22.49
N ALA A 360 -25.29 11.55 -23.51
CA ALA A 360 -24.07 10.95 -24.02
C ALA A 360 -22.94 11.15 -22.99
N MET A 361 -22.37 10.05 -22.46
CA MET A 361 -21.16 10.11 -21.64
C MET A 361 -19.89 10.38 -22.48
N GLY A 362 -19.97 10.17 -23.80
CA GLY A 362 -18.87 10.39 -24.71
C GLY A 362 -18.40 11.84 -24.71
N ARG A 363 -17.24 12.09 -24.08
CA ARG A 363 -16.52 13.38 -23.99
C ARG A 363 -17.02 14.39 -22.95
N ASN A 364 -17.56 13.95 -21.82
CA ASN A 364 -17.77 14.87 -20.69
C ASN A 364 -16.42 15.22 -20.03
N THR A 365 -16.27 16.49 -19.66
CA THR A 365 -15.16 16.97 -18.83
C THR A 365 -15.66 17.10 -17.41
N PHE A 366 -14.94 16.57 -16.43
CA PHE A 366 -15.26 16.68 -15.02
C PHE A 366 -14.29 17.61 -14.31
N ASP A 367 -14.78 18.52 -13.49
CA ASP A 367 -13.96 19.22 -12.49
C ASP A 367 -14.17 18.55 -11.14
N LEU A 368 -13.06 18.23 -10.47
CA LEU A 368 -13.04 17.76 -9.10
C LEU A 368 -12.37 18.83 -8.24
N ILE A 369 -13.17 19.55 -7.49
CA ILE A 369 -12.77 20.72 -6.71
C ILE A 369 -12.64 20.31 -5.25
N TYR A 370 -11.44 20.46 -4.70
CA TYR A 370 -11.10 20.21 -3.30
C TYR A 370 -11.07 21.52 -2.52
N GLN A 371 -11.78 21.56 -1.39
CA GLN A 371 -11.85 22.70 -0.48
C GLN A 371 -11.54 22.26 0.95
N GLY A 372 -11.07 23.21 1.77
CA GLY A 372 -10.72 22.95 3.17
C GLY A 372 -9.40 22.18 3.32
N GLU A 373 -9.31 21.28 4.29
CA GLU A 373 -8.08 20.51 4.55
C GLU A 373 -7.62 19.69 3.33
N LEU A 374 -8.55 19.16 2.53
CA LEU A 374 -8.23 18.42 1.30
C LEU A 374 -7.47 19.26 0.26
N ALA A 375 -7.69 20.58 0.22
CA ALA A 375 -6.99 21.47 -0.72
C ALA A 375 -5.47 21.59 -0.40
N SER A 376 -5.05 21.16 0.79
CA SER A 376 -3.65 21.14 1.20
C SER A 376 -2.90 19.85 0.86
N ILE A 377 -3.62 18.78 0.49
CA ILE A 377 -3.03 17.49 0.14
C ILE A 377 -2.55 17.53 -1.30
N ASN A 378 -1.28 17.18 -1.54
CA ASN A 378 -0.69 17.27 -2.87
C ASN A 378 -0.99 16.03 -3.75
N ASN A 379 -1.21 14.86 -3.14
CA ASN A 379 -1.43 13.61 -3.87
C ASN A 379 -2.88 13.12 -3.72
N THR A 380 -3.76 13.55 -4.62
CA THR A 380 -5.20 13.22 -4.64
C THR A 380 -5.55 12.07 -5.57
N LYS A 381 -4.55 11.32 -6.08
CA LYS A 381 -4.76 10.19 -6.99
C LYS A 381 -5.77 9.13 -6.50
N PRO A 382 -5.88 8.81 -5.19
CA PRO A 382 -6.94 7.92 -4.70
C PRO A 382 -8.35 8.45 -5.01
N LEU A 383 -8.57 9.77 -4.91
CA LEU A 383 -9.86 10.40 -5.19
C LEU A 383 -10.15 10.41 -6.69
N PHE A 384 -9.14 10.67 -7.52
CA PHE A 384 -9.25 10.52 -8.97
C PHE A 384 -9.67 9.08 -9.34
N ALA A 385 -8.98 8.07 -8.79
CA ALA A 385 -9.28 6.67 -9.06
C ALA A 385 -10.69 6.28 -8.61
N ALA A 386 -11.10 6.77 -7.43
CA ALA A 386 -12.46 6.62 -6.92
C ALA A 386 -13.50 7.20 -7.88
N LEU A 387 -13.27 8.41 -8.40
CA LEU A 387 -14.17 9.05 -9.36
C LEU A 387 -14.33 8.20 -10.62
N ILE A 388 -13.22 7.77 -11.24
CA ILE A 388 -13.25 6.97 -12.46
C ILE A 388 -13.96 5.62 -12.23
N LYS A 389 -13.69 4.94 -11.11
CA LYS A 389 -14.40 3.72 -10.73
C LYS A 389 -15.90 3.99 -10.58
N GLY A 390 -16.27 5.04 -9.86
CA GLY A 390 -17.66 5.43 -9.67
C GLY A 390 -18.38 5.76 -10.97
N LEU A 391 -17.73 6.47 -11.90
CA LEU A 391 -18.30 6.82 -13.21
C LEU A 391 -18.54 5.60 -14.11
N LEU A 392 -17.65 4.60 -14.04
CA LEU A 392 -17.66 3.47 -14.98
C LEU A 392 -18.35 2.22 -14.44
N ALA A 393 -18.39 2.01 -13.12
CA ALA A 393 -19.00 0.83 -12.52
C ALA A 393 -20.48 0.62 -12.90
N PRO A 394 -21.34 1.65 -12.98
CA PRO A 394 -22.75 1.45 -13.34
C PRO A 394 -23.01 1.03 -14.80
N ILE A 395 -22.05 1.26 -15.70
CA ILE A 395 -22.22 1.06 -17.16
C ILE A 395 -21.27 0.02 -17.77
N SER A 396 -20.34 -0.50 -16.99
CA SER A 396 -19.39 -1.53 -17.46
C SER A 396 -20.01 -2.90 -17.24
N SER A 397 -20.05 -3.74 -18.29
CA SER A 397 -20.34 -5.17 -18.11
C SER A 397 -19.24 -5.79 -17.24
N ILE A 398 -19.63 -6.66 -16.32
CA ILE A 398 -18.89 -7.21 -15.16
C ILE A 398 -17.59 -7.99 -15.50
N GLU A 399 -17.03 -7.87 -16.70
CA GLU A 399 -15.85 -8.61 -17.14
C GLU A 399 -14.67 -7.66 -17.42
N GLY A 400 -13.74 -7.60 -16.46
CA GLY A 400 -12.31 -7.50 -16.79
C GLY A 400 -11.56 -6.19 -16.48
N LEU A 401 -12.21 -5.12 -16.02
CA LEU A 401 -11.51 -3.88 -15.65
C LEU A 401 -11.60 -3.63 -14.15
N ASN A 402 -10.60 -4.15 -13.42
CA ASN A 402 -10.38 -3.80 -12.02
C ASN A 402 -9.81 -2.38 -11.95
N ILE A 403 -10.68 -1.37 -11.87
CA ILE A 403 -10.25 0.04 -11.82
C ILE A 403 -9.75 0.36 -10.42
N ASN A 404 -8.48 0.76 -10.32
CA ASN A 404 -7.85 1.17 -9.08
C ASN A 404 -6.83 2.30 -9.33
N ILE A 405 -6.02 2.61 -8.32
CA ILE A 405 -5.05 3.71 -8.39
C ILE A 405 -3.96 3.54 -9.45
N VAL A 406 -3.72 2.32 -9.91
CA VAL A 406 -2.70 1.98 -10.91
C VAL A 406 -3.19 2.35 -12.32
N ASN A 407 -4.45 2.03 -12.65
CA ASN A 407 -4.94 2.08 -14.03
C ASN A 407 -5.97 3.17 -14.30
N ALA A 408 -6.47 3.87 -13.27
CA ALA A 408 -7.55 4.85 -13.44
C ALA A 408 -7.25 5.93 -14.49
N GLU A 409 -6.05 6.50 -14.53
CA GLU A 409 -5.67 7.53 -15.51
C GLU A 409 -5.68 7.00 -16.94
N LEU A 410 -5.17 5.78 -17.13
CA LEU A 410 -5.15 5.12 -18.43
C LEU A 410 -6.58 4.84 -18.91
N VAL A 411 -7.41 4.26 -18.03
CA VAL A 411 -8.81 3.95 -18.31
C VAL A 411 -9.60 5.23 -18.63
N ALA A 412 -9.39 6.31 -17.88
CA ALA A 412 -10.03 7.59 -18.14
C ALA A 412 -9.70 8.10 -19.55
N ARG A 413 -8.41 8.08 -19.94
CA ARG A 413 -7.95 8.50 -21.26
C ARG A 413 -8.52 7.64 -22.39
N GLU A 414 -8.52 6.31 -22.25
CA GLU A 414 -9.06 5.39 -23.26
C GLU A 414 -10.58 5.55 -23.44
N ARG A 415 -11.30 5.87 -22.36
CA ARG A 415 -12.74 6.15 -22.38
C ARG A 415 -13.06 7.60 -22.76
N GLY A 416 -12.05 8.45 -23.01
CA GLY A 416 -12.23 9.86 -23.36
C GLY A 416 -12.85 10.71 -22.24
N ILE A 417 -12.61 10.31 -20.98
CA ILE A 417 -13.01 11.03 -19.77
C ILE A 417 -11.86 11.97 -19.39
N PHE A 418 -12.15 13.27 -19.33
CA PHE A 418 -11.18 14.28 -18.93
C PHE A 418 -11.55 14.79 -17.55
N VAL A 419 -10.65 14.68 -16.57
CA VAL A 419 -10.86 15.20 -15.22
C VAL A 419 -9.84 16.31 -14.97
N SER A 420 -10.31 17.45 -14.48
CA SER A 420 -9.49 18.57 -14.02
C SER A 420 -9.62 18.65 -12.50
N GLU A 421 -8.50 18.53 -11.78
CA GLU A 421 -8.47 18.69 -10.33
C GLU A 421 -8.14 20.14 -9.95
N GLN A 422 -8.86 20.69 -8.97
CA GLN A 422 -8.64 22.07 -8.49
C GLN A 422 -8.54 22.08 -6.97
N HIS A 423 -7.52 22.76 -6.44
CA HIS A 423 -7.33 22.94 -5.00
C HIS A 423 -7.65 24.38 -4.63
N SER A 424 -8.87 24.61 -4.12
CA SER A 424 -9.29 25.94 -3.68
C SER A 424 -8.85 26.16 -2.23
N ARG A 425 -7.89 27.07 -2.05
CA ARG A 425 -7.35 27.48 -0.74
C ARG A 425 -7.90 28.83 -0.27
N ASP A 426 -8.92 29.36 -0.94
CA ASP A 426 -9.47 30.69 -0.65
C ASP A 426 -10.21 30.70 0.71
N PRO A 427 -9.80 31.55 1.68
CA PRO A 427 -10.50 31.72 2.95
C PRO A 427 -11.93 32.30 2.82
N ALA A 428 -12.27 32.96 1.72
CA ALA A 428 -13.59 33.59 1.56
C ALA A 428 -14.72 32.57 1.32
N ASP A 429 -14.36 31.33 0.98
CA ASP A 429 -15.26 30.27 0.50
C ASP A 429 -15.53 29.22 1.59
N HIS A 430 -15.33 29.57 2.87
CA HIS A 430 -15.55 28.67 4.02
C HIS A 430 -16.99 28.13 4.03
N SER A 431 -17.16 27.00 3.35
CA SER A 431 -18.27 26.08 3.58
C SER A 431 -18.32 25.78 5.07
N SER A 432 -19.50 25.54 5.64
CA SER A 432 -19.68 25.18 7.05
C SER A 432 -18.99 23.86 7.47
N TYR A 433 -18.14 23.29 6.61
CA TYR A 433 -17.49 21.99 6.72
C TYR A 433 -15.96 22.15 6.68
N SER A 434 -15.24 21.28 7.40
CA SER A 434 -13.78 21.23 7.44
C SER A 434 -13.15 20.83 6.10
N SER A 435 -13.87 20.06 5.29
CA SER A 435 -13.48 19.66 3.95
C SER A 435 -14.72 19.42 3.10
N LEU A 436 -14.66 19.87 1.85
CA LEU A 436 -15.74 19.70 0.87
C LEU A 436 -15.13 19.26 -0.47
N VAL A 437 -15.79 18.32 -1.14
CA VAL A 437 -15.46 17.91 -2.50
C VAL A 437 -16.64 18.24 -3.39
N THR A 438 -16.36 18.91 -4.51
CA THR A 438 -17.38 19.25 -5.52
C THR A 438 -16.99 18.66 -6.86
N LEU A 439 -17.89 17.84 -7.42
CA LEU A 439 -17.83 17.30 -8.77
C LEU A 439 -18.71 18.15 -9.69
N VAL A 440 -18.13 18.69 -10.75
CA VAL A 440 -18.86 19.43 -11.80
C VAL A 440 -18.69 18.70 -13.12
N ALA A 441 -19.77 18.28 -13.76
CA ALA A 441 -19.70 17.68 -15.08
C ALA A 441 -20.10 18.70 -16.17
N ARG A 442 -19.18 18.95 -17.09
CA ARG A 442 -19.37 19.83 -18.24
C ARG A 442 -19.71 19.00 -19.48
N PRO A 443 -20.89 19.20 -20.11
CA PRO A 443 -21.21 18.53 -21.35
C PRO A 443 -20.27 18.99 -22.47
N PRO A 444 -19.97 18.14 -23.48
CA PRO A 444 -19.17 18.55 -24.62
C PRO A 444 -19.86 19.69 -25.36
N SER A 445 -19.21 20.87 -25.38
CA SER A 445 -19.68 22.00 -26.18
C SER A 445 -19.70 21.60 -27.65
N ARG A 446 -20.83 21.82 -28.35
CA ARG A 446 -20.90 21.71 -29.82
C ARG A 446 -20.04 22.76 -30.53
N ALA A 447 -19.44 23.71 -29.80
CA ALA A 447 -18.57 24.74 -30.33
C ALA A 447 -17.09 24.49 -29.97
N SER A 448 -16.37 24.03 -31.00
CA SER A 448 -14.92 24.14 -31.21
C SER A 448 -13.95 23.32 -30.36
N SER A 449 -13.12 22.59 -31.10
CA SER A 449 -11.80 22.08 -30.76
C SER A 449 -10.85 23.19 -30.27
N ARG A 450 -10.81 23.43 -28.95
CA ARG A 450 -9.65 24.06 -28.30
C ARG A 450 -9.67 23.69 -26.82
N ALA A 451 -8.56 23.15 -26.30
CA ALA A 451 -8.37 22.94 -24.87
C ALA A 451 -8.57 24.29 -24.13
N PRO A 452 -9.26 24.33 -22.97
CA PRO A 452 -9.43 25.58 -22.25
C PRO A 452 -8.08 26.04 -21.71
N ALA A 453 -7.74 27.30 -21.99
CA ALA A 453 -6.62 27.97 -21.35
C ALA A 453 -6.90 28.15 -19.86
N SER A 454 -5.89 27.87 -19.04
CA SER A 454 -5.87 28.11 -17.60
C SER A 454 -6.06 29.59 -17.30
N GLY A 455 -7.18 29.95 -16.67
CA GLY A 455 -7.42 31.30 -16.15
C GLY A 455 -8.89 31.69 -16.23
N ASP A 456 -9.50 31.86 -15.06
CA ASP A 456 -10.88 32.32 -14.81
C ASP A 456 -12.02 31.36 -15.17
N ILE A 457 -12.41 30.54 -14.18
CA ILE A 457 -13.68 29.80 -14.17
C ILE A 457 -14.59 30.51 -13.17
N SER A 458 -15.40 31.45 -13.66
CA SER A 458 -16.57 31.90 -12.91
C SER A 458 -17.69 30.86 -13.08
N ILE A 459 -18.16 30.32 -11.95
CA ILE A 459 -19.30 29.37 -11.85
C ILE A 459 -20.59 29.94 -12.48
N GLY A 460 -20.64 31.25 -12.78
CA GLY A 460 -21.80 31.96 -13.31
C GLY A 460 -22.06 31.88 -14.82
N SER A 461 -21.31 31.09 -15.60
CA SER A 461 -21.48 31.03 -17.08
C SER A 461 -22.24 29.82 -17.63
N ILE A 462 -22.67 28.87 -16.78
CA ILE A 462 -23.50 27.73 -17.20
C ILE A 462 -24.98 28.07 -16.93
N PRO A 463 -25.87 28.04 -17.94
CA PRO A 463 -27.30 28.24 -17.74
C PRO A 463 -27.84 27.36 -16.60
N ASP A 464 -28.64 27.96 -15.72
CA ASP A 464 -29.09 27.40 -14.43
C ASP A 464 -29.77 26.01 -14.55
N GLN A 465 -30.36 25.72 -15.71
CA GLN A 465 -31.04 24.45 -16.01
C GLN A 465 -30.11 23.28 -16.41
N GLN A 466 -28.79 23.48 -16.50
CA GLN A 466 -27.84 22.44 -16.95
C GLN A 466 -26.66 22.16 -16.00
N GLN A 467 -26.65 22.74 -14.80
CA GLN A 467 -25.55 22.54 -13.85
C GLN A 467 -25.59 21.12 -13.22
N ARG A 468 -24.76 20.21 -13.73
CA ARG A 468 -24.54 18.86 -13.19
C ARG A 468 -23.47 18.93 -12.10
N ILE A 469 -23.87 19.43 -10.93
CA ILE A 469 -22.99 19.64 -9.78
C ILE A 469 -23.37 18.66 -8.67
N ILE A 470 -22.39 18.02 -8.05
CA ILE A 470 -22.57 17.21 -6.84
C ILE A 470 -21.53 17.70 -5.84
N SER A 471 -21.95 18.10 -4.64
CA SER A 471 -21.03 18.42 -3.54
C SER A 471 -21.26 17.49 -2.37
N GLY A 472 -20.19 17.15 -1.66
CA GLY A 472 -20.26 16.29 -0.49
C GLY A 472 -19.12 16.48 0.49
N THR A 473 -19.34 16.00 1.69
CA THR A 473 -18.39 16.02 2.81
C THR A 473 -18.42 14.66 3.54
N CYS A 474 -17.50 14.46 4.47
CA CYS A 474 -17.49 13.28 5.33
C CYS A 474 -17.63 13.69 6.79
N SER A 475 -18.49 13.00 7.55
CA SER A 475 -18.56 13.10 9.01
C SER A 475 -18.03 11.79 9.60
N GLY A 476 -16.79 11.81 10.10
CA GLY A 476 -16.05 10.56 10.31
C GLY A 476 -15.90 9.78 9.00
N ASP A 477 -16.28 8.51 9.00
CA ASP A 477 -16.26 7.63 7.82
C ASP A 477 -17.58 7.62 7.01
N GLN A 478 -18.55 8.45 7.39
CA GLN A 478 -19.86 8.52 6.74
C GLN A 478 -19.85 9.58 5.62
N PRO A 479 -20.04 9.18 4.34
CA PRO A 479 -20.11 10.11 3.23
C PRO A 479 -21.50 10.77 3.16
N LEU A 480 -21.52 12.10 3.07
CA LEU A 480 -22.73 12.90 2.99
C LEU A 480 -22.73 13.76 1.72
N ILE A 481 -23.77 13.66 0.90
CA ILE A 481 -24.02 14.62 -0.18
C ILE A 481 -24.68 15.84 0.44
N THR A 482 -24.09 17.02 0.17
CA THR A 482 -24.55 18.33 0.66
C THR A 482 -25.21 19.17 -0.45
N ARG A 483 -25.04 18.78 -1.72
CA ARG A 483 -25.65 19.43 -2.88
C ARG A 483 -25.83 18.46 -4.05
N LEU A 484 -27.00 18.52 -4.71
CA LEU A 484 -27.27 17.84 -5.97
C LEU A 484 -27.93 18.83 -6.95
N GLY A 485 -27.21 19.18 -8.02
CA GLY A 485 -27.60 20.19 -8.99
C GLY A 485 -27.79 21.57 -8.36
N ARG A 486 -29.02 22.09 -8.45
CA ARG A 486 -29.43 23.37 -7.84
C ARG A 486 -29.99 23.25 -6.42
N PHE A 487 -30.09 22.04 -5.87
CA PHE A 487 -30.73 21.78 -4.57
C PHE A 487 -29.70 21.58 -3.45
N GLU A 488 -29.94 22.20 -2.29
CA GLU A 488 -29.20 21.92 -1.05
C GLU A 488 -29.80 20.70 -0.36
N ALA A 489 -29.14 19.55 -0.48
CA ALA A 489 -29.62 18.28 0.02
C ALA A 489 -28.65 17.72 1.06
N SER A 490 -29.15 17.03 2.08
CA SER A 490 -28.32 16.34 3.07
C SER A 490 -28.76 14.88 3.16
N PHE A 491 -27.98 13.98 2.56
CA PHE A 491 -28.27 12.53 2.58
C PHE A 491 -27.01 11.70 2.34
N GLU A 492 -27.03 10.47 2.84
CA GLU A 492 -26.00 9.48 2.54
C GLU A 492 -26.36 8.74 1.23
N PRO A 493 -25.45 8.67 0.23
CA PRO A 493 -25.73 8.03 -1.04
C PRO A 493 -25.60 6.49 -0.94
N GLU A 494 -26.43 5.85 -0.10
CA GLU A 494 -26.45 4.40 0.13
C GLU A 494 -27.77 3.71 -0.15
N GLY A 495 -27.66 2.42 -0.49
CA GLY A 495 -28.80 1.57 -0.77
C GLY A 495 -29.42 1.87 -2.13
N THR A 496 -30.74 1.70 -2.22
CA THR A 496 -31.52 2.07 -3.40
C THR A 496 -32.15 3.43 -3.13
N LEU A 497 -31.88 4.41 -3.99
CA LEU A 497 -32.43 5.76 -3.85
C LEU A 497 -33.37 6.08 -5.01
N LEU A 498 -34.56 6.58 -4.67
CA LEU A 498 -35.46 7.23 -5.61
C LEU A 498 -35.31 8.74 -5.48
N ILE A 499 -34.92 9.40 -6.57
CA ILE A 499 -34.72 10.85 -6.62
C ILE A 499 -35.77 11.42 -7.57
N CYS A 500 -36.61 12.31 -7.06
CA CYS A 500 -37.69 12.98 -7.78
C CYS A 500 -37.48 14.49 -7.74
N GLU A 501 -37.34 15.14 -8.90
CA GLU A 501 -37.51 16.60 -9.00
C GLU A 501 -39.00 16.90 -9.16
N ASN A 502 -39.52 17.84 -8.40
CA ASN A 502 -40.95 18.16 -8.40
C ASN A 502 -41.22 19.64 -8.14
N TYR A 503 -42.41 20.10 -8.47
CA TYR A 503 -42.91 21.36 -7.95
C TYR A 503 -43.38 21.18 -6.50
N ASP A 504 -42.94 22.08 -5.63
CA ASP A 504 -43.41 22.20 -4.26
C ASP A 504 -44.87 22.67 -4.27
N SER A 505 -45.76 21.75 -3.92
CA SER A 505 -47.21 21.95 -3.92
C SER A 505 -47.86 21.06 -2.86
N PRO A 506 -48.96 21.50 -2.23
CA PRO A 506 -49.63 20.71 -1.19
C PRO A 506 -49.98 19.30 -1.65
N GLY A 507 -49.64 18.31 -0.83
CA GLY A 507 -49.96 16.89 -1.08
C GLY A 507 -48.94 16.12 -1.91
N LYS A 508 -47.91 16.76 -2.48
CA LYS A 508 -46.95 16.10 -3.38
C LYS A 508 -46.20 14.91 -2.75
N ILE A 509 -45.73 15.09 -1.52
CA ILE A 509 -45.09 14.03 -0.72
C ILE A 509 -46.06 12.85 -0.52
N GLY A 510 -47.32 13.14 -0.23
CA GLY A 510 -48.36 12.12 -0.02
C GLY A 510 -48.64 11.29 -1.27
N VAL A 511 -48.59 11.91 -2.45
CA VAL A 511 -48.77 11.18 -3.73
C VAL A 511 -47.64 10.19 -3.97
N VAL A 512 -46.38 10.62 -3.83
CA VAL A 512 -45.21 9.72 -3.98
C VAL A 512 -45.26 8.59 -2.96
N GLY A 513 -45.55 8.91 -1.69
CA GLY A 513 -45.69 7.90 -0.64
C GLY A 513 -46.82 6.90 -0.89
N ASN A 514 -47.96 7.35 -1.41
CA ASN A 514 -49.09 6.47 -1.73
C ASN A 514 -48.78 5.53 -2.90
N ILE A 515 -48.15 6.03 -3.97
CA ILE A 515 -47.74 5.20 -5.12
C ILE A 515 -46.76 4.11 -4.69
N LEU A 516 -45.75 4.45 -3.88
CA LEU A 516 -44.80 3.48 -3.36
C LEU A 516 -45.46 2.50 -2.38
N GLY A 517 -46.35 2.98 -1.53
CA GLY A 517 -47.07 2.16 -0.54
C GLY A 517 -48.03 1.16 -1.18
N GLN A 518 -48.70 1.51 -2.29
CA GLN A 518 -49.55 0.59 -3.05
C GLN A 518 -48.79 -0.61 -3.61
N GLU A 519 -47.52 -0.41 -3.93
CA GLU A 519 -46.60 -1.45 -4.42
C GLU A 519 -45.84 -2.14 -3.28
N GLY A 520 -46.16 -1.82 -2.02
CA GLY A 520 -45.52 -2.42 -0.84
C GLY A 520 -44.04 -2.08 -0.70
N VAL A 521 -43.59 -0.95 -1.27
CA VAL A 521 -42.21 -0.45 -1.15
C VAL A 521 -42.07 0.36 0.13
N ASN A 522 -41.11 0.00 0.99
CA ASN A 522 -40.87 0.71 2.24
C ASN A 522 -39.90 1.88 2.03
N ILE A 523 -40.20 3.02 2.67
CA ILE A 523 -39.34 4.21 2.69
C ILE A 523 -38.56 4.21 4.01
N ASN A 524 -37.25 3.98 3.94
CA ASN A 524 -36.36 3.94 5.10
C ASN A 524 -35.98 5.33 5.60
N PHE A 525 -35.76 6.26 4.66
CA PHE A 525 -35.57 7.67 4.95
C PHE A 525 -36.09 8.51 3.79
N MET A 526 -36.42 9.76 4.08
CA MET A 526 -36.82 10.75 3.08
C MET A 526 -36.21 12.10 3.45
N THR A 527 -35.64 12.78 2.48
CA THR A 527 -35.25 14.19 2.60
C THR A 527 -35.86 14.99 1.47
N VAL A 528 -36.22 16.24 1.75
CA VAL A 528 -36.78 17.18 0.78
C VAL A 528 -35.88 18.40 0.78
N ALA A 529 -35.31 18.71 -0.37
CA ALA A 529 -34.31 19.75 -0.53
C ALA A 529 -34.89 20.91 -1.35
N PRO A 530 -34.87 22.15 -0.83
CA PRO A 530 -35.26 23.34 -1.59
C PRO A 530 -34.15 23.74 -2.58
N VAL A 531 -34.50 24.61 -3.53
CA VAL A 531 -33.51 25.27 -4.39
C VAL A 531 -32.55 26.12 -3.55
N SER A 532 -31.25 26.06 -3.87
CA SER A 532 -30.18 26.79 -3.18
C SER A 532 -30.39 28.31 -3.26
N THR A 533 -30.51 28.97 -2.11
CA THR A 533 -30.69 30.43 -2.01
C THR A 533 -29.45 31.23 -2.42
N LYS A 534 -28.26 30.61 -2.43
CA LYS A 534 -26.98 31.24 -2.85
C LYS A 534 -26.89 31.53 -4.35
N LEU A 535 -27.79 30.99 -5.17
CA LEU A 535 -27.86 31.27 -6.61
C LEU A 535 -28.74 32.50 -6.93
N ALA A 536 -29.58 32.95 -6.01
CA ALA A 536 -30.58 33.99 -6.26
C ALA A 536 -30.06 35.44 -6.18
N THR A 537 -28.79 35.69 -5.85
CA THR A 537 -28.30 37.04 -5.48
C THR A 537 -27.44 37.75 -6.54
N ASN A 538 -27.36 37.27 -7.78
CA ASN A 538 -26.54 37.93 -8.82
C ASN A 538 -27.27 38.91 -9.75
N GLU A 539 -28.53 39.24 -9.50
CA GLU A 539 -29.18 40.38 -10.17
C GLU A 539 -29.37 41.54 -9.19
N LYS A 540 -28.64 42.64 -9.40
CA LYS A 540 -28.97 43.94 -8.79
C LYS A 540 -30.36 44.35 -9.27
N PRO A 541 -31.31 44.73 -8.39
CA PRO A 541 -32.58 45.28 -8.84
C PRO A 541 -32.32 46.58 -9.60
N LYS A 542 -32.76 46.63 -10.86
CA LYS A 542 -32.77 47.89 -11.63
C LYS A 542 -33.76 48.85 -10.95
N PRO A 543 -33.41 50.14 -10.74
CA PRO A 543 -34.38 51.08 -10.19
C PRO A 543 -35.51 51.29 -11.18
N LEU A 544 -36.75 51.17 -10.70
CA LEU A 544 -37.96 51.48 -11.48
C LEU A 544 -37.94 52.95 -11.94
N PRO A 545 -38.30 53.26 -13.20
CA PRO A 545 -38.58 54.63 -13.60
C PRO A 545 -39.88 55.10 -12.95
N ALA A 546 -39.86 56.32 -12.43
CA ALA A 546 -41.05 57.02 -12.00
C ALA A 546 -41.83 57.50 -13.24
N ASP A 547 -42.83 56.73 -13.68
CA ASP A 547 -44.11 57.28 -14.11
C ASP A 547 -45.14 56.16 -14.35
N GLY A 548 -46.39 56.48 -14.04
CA GLY A 548 -47.48 55.53 -13.87
C GLY A 548 -47.94 54.82 -15.15
N GLY A 549 -48.17 53.52 -15.00
CA GLY A 549 -48.84 52.67 -15.97
C GLY A 549 -48.81 51.22 -15.46
N SER A 550 -49.96 50.75 -14.97
CA SER A 550 -50.15 49.39 -14.46
C SER A 550 -50.07 48.35 -15.57
N GLU A 551 -48.89 47.78 -15.81
CA GLU A 551 -48.74 46.43 -16.37
C GLU A 551 -47.66 45.71 -15.57
N GLU A 552 -48.11 44.76 -14.77
CA GLU A 552 -47.30 43.85 -13.98
C GLU A 552 -46.60 42.89 -14.95
N LEU A 553 -45.41 43.28 -15.43
CA LEU A 553 -44.49 42.38 -16.13
C LEU A 553 -43.99 41.35 -15.11
N ALA A 554 -44.72 40.22 -15.05
CA ALA A 554 -44.34 39.03 -14.33
C ALA A 554 -42.92 38.59 -14.75
N LEU A 555 -41.97 38.75 -13.83
CA LEU A 555 -40.75 37.94 -13.84
C LEU A 555 -41.19 36.49 -13.63
N ASP A 556 -40.75 35.58 -14.50
CA ASP A 556 -41.13 34.16 -14.51
C ASP A 556 -41.00 33.51 -13.11
N GLY A 557 -42.12 33.43 -12.39
CA GLY A 557 -42.24 32.87 -11.04
C GLY A 557 -42.13 31.33 -10.98
N HIS A 558 -41.52 30.70 -11.99
CA HIS A 558 -41.46 29.24 -12.12
C HIS A 558 -40.24 28.60 -11.44
N SER A 559 -39.17 29.35 -11.11
CA SER A 559 -37.96 28.80 -10.49
C SER A 559 -38.00 28.68 -8.96
N LEU A 560 -38.96 29.33 -8.29
CA LEU A 560 -39.03 29.40 -6.82
C LEU A 560 -39.85 28.28 -6.16
N ASN A 561 -40.61 27.51 -6.94
CA ASN A 561 -41.49 26.45 -6.43
C ASN A 561 -41.00 25.05 -6.79
N GLU A 562 -39.70 24.83 -6.97
CA GLU A 562 -39.14 23.50 -7.20
C GLU A 562 -38.53 22.91 -5.92
N ALA A 563 -38.64 21.59 -5.77
CA ALA A 563 -38.05 20.83 -4.69
C ALA A 563 -37.51 19.50 -5.23
N LEU A 564 -36.56 18.95 -4.48
CA LEU A 564 -35.98 17.64 -4.76
C LEU A 564 -36.34 16.69 -3.60
N MET A 565 -37.11 15.65 -3.90
CA MET A 565 -37.38 14.57 -2.96
C MET A 565 -36.39 13.42 -3.17
N ILE A 566 -35.71 13.01 -2.11
CA ILE A 566 -34.79 11.87 -2.12
C ILE A 566 -35.29 10.86 -1.10
N LEU A 567 -35.60 9.66 -1.57
CA LEU A 567 -36.17 8.58 -0.76
C LEU A 567 -35.23 7.37 -0.80
N GLY A 568 -34.78 6.93 0.37
CA GLY A 568 -34.12 5.63 0.51
C GLY A 568 -35.16 4.53 0.65
N ILE A 569 -35.14 3.56 -0.25
CA ILE A 569 -36.15 2.50 -0.32
C ILE A 569 -35.55 1.11 -0.11
N ASP A 570 -36.36 0.17 0.40
CA ASP A 570 -35.91 -1.18 0.79
C ASP A 570 -35.59 -2.09 -0.41
N ARG A 571 -36.16 -1.82 -1.59
CA ARG A 571 -36.00 -2.62 -2.81
C ARG A 571 -36.05 -1.78 -4.08
N GLY A 572 -35.59 -2.37 -5.19
CA GLY A 572 -35.74 -1.78 -6.52
C GLY A 572 -37.21 -1.61 -6.92
N VAL A 573 -37.49 -0.56 -7.66
CA VAL A 573 -38.85 -0.20 -8.08
C VAL A 573 -39.08 -0.65 -9.52
N PRO A 574 -40.16 -1.40 -9.83
CA PRO A 574 -40.47 -1.79 -11.20
C PRO A 574 -40.65 -0.57 -12.12
N ALA A 575 -40.30 -0.72 -13.41
CA ALA A 575 -40.36 0.37 -14.39
C ALA A 575 -41.76 1.01 -14.55
N HIS A 576 -42.83 0.28 -14.24
CA HIS A 576 -44.18 0.83 -14.31
C HIS A 576 -44.47 1.83 -13.18
N VAL A 577 -43.82 1.68 -12.02
CA VAL A 577 -44.00 2.56 -10.86
C VAL A 577 -43.24 3.87 -11.06
N THR A 578 -42.01 3.81 -11.60
CA THR A 578 -41.29 5.03 -12.02
C THR A 578 -42.03 5.76 -13.13
N ALA A 579 -42.64 5.03 -14.07
CA ALA A 579 -43.52 5.62 -15.08
C ALA A 579 -44.81 6.20 -14.51
N ALA A 580 -45.39 5.63 -13.44
CA ALA A 580 -46.55 6.18 -12.75
C ALA A 580 -46.20 7.50 -12.05
N LEU A 581 -45.05 7.54 -11.36
CA LEU A 581 -44.52 8.76 -10.74
C LEU A 581 -44.24 9.85 -11.78
N ALA A 582 -43.61 9.51 -12.91
CA ALA A 582 -43.32 10.47 -13.98
C ALA A 582 -44.57 11.01 -14.71
N LYS A 583 -45.72 10.34 -14.60
CA LYS A 583 -47.00 10.79 -15.16
C LYS A 583 -47.78 11.72 -14.22
N GLU A 584 -47.37 11.80 -12.95
CA GLU A 584 -48.06 12.61 -11.97
C GLU A 584 -47.78 14.10 -12.20
N THR A 585 -48.84 14.91 -12.24
CA THR A 585 -48.75 16.35 -12.48
C THR A 585 -47.83 17.01 -11.47
N GLY A 586 -46.75 17.64 -11.92
CA GLY A 586 -45.80 18.35 -11.07
C GLY A 586 -44.64 17.51 -10.52
N ILE A 587 -44.46 16.26 -10.97
CA ILE A 587 -43.17 15.57 -10.90
C ILE A 587 -42.45 15.80 -12.24
N LEU A 588 -41.27 16.41 -12.19
CA LEU A 588 -40.49 16.82 -13.36
C LEU A 588 -39.63 15.68 -13.89
N THR A 589 -38.87 15.04 -13.00
CA THR A 589 -37.99 13.92 -13.33
C THR A 589 -38.03 12.90 -12.21
N THR A 590 -37.84 11.63 -12.57
CA THR A 590 -37.65 10.54 -11.61
C THR A 590 -36.44 9.73 -12.03
N SER A 591 -35.59 9.40 -11.08
CA SER A 591 -34.41 8.56 -11.31
C SER A 591 -34.24 7.59 -10.17
N LEU A 592 -33.83 6.38 -10.52
CA LEU A 592 -33.59 5.30 -9.57
C LEU A 592 -32.09 5.01 -9.55
N MET A 593 -31.45 5.27 -8.42
CA MET A 593 -30.09 4.81 -8.17
C MET A 593 -30.16 3.44 -7.52
N ALA A 594 -29.66 2.42 -8.23
CA ALA A 594 -29.57 1.07 -7.72
C ALA A 594 -28.35 0.93 -6.81
N LYS A 595 -28.44 -0.03 -5.88
CA LYS A 595 -27.32 -0.42 -5.03
C LYS A 595 -26.14 -0.89 -5.90
N SER A 596 -24.96 -0.31 -5.70
CA SER A 596 -23.73 -0.77 -6.34
C SER A 596 -23.45 -2.23 -5.97
N ILE A 597 -23.21 -3.08 -6.97
CA ILE A 597 -22.90 -4.51 -6.80
C ILE A 597 -21.38 -4.73 -6.70
N THR A 598 -20.58 -3.76 -7.16
CA THR A 598 -19.11 -3.78 -7.04
C THR A 598 -18.65 -3.36 -5.65
N PRO A 599 -17.65 -4.04 -5.05
CA PRO A 599 -17.08 -3.63 -3.78
C PRO A 599 -16.48 -2.21 -3.90
N PRO A 600 -16.69 -1.33 -2.90
CA PRO A 600 -16.11 0.01 -2.90
C PRO A 600 -14.60 -0.06 -3.05
N LEU A 601 -13.99 0.88 -3.78
CA LEU A 601 -12.53 1.07 -3.77
C LEU A 601 -12.02 1.25 -2.34
N ALA A 602 -12.82 1.92 -1.49
CA ALA A 602 -12.54 2.02 -0.07
C ALA A 602 -12.49 0.65 0.62
N LEU A 603 -13.33 -0.32 0.27
CA LEU A 603 -13.39 -1.66 0.88
C LEU A 603 -12.32 -2.61 0.31
N GLU A 604 -11.98 -2.46 -0.97
CA GLU A 604 -10.75 -3.02 -1.55
C GLU A 604 -9.50 -2.44 -0.90
N LEU A 605 -9.64 -1.29 -0.23
CA LEU A 605 -8.58 -0.64 0.52
C LEU A 605 -8.73 -0.67 2.06
N LEU A 606 -9.78 -1.31 2.58
CA LEU A 606 -10.16 -1.34 4.00
C LEU A 606 -10.58 -2.75 4.39
N VAL A 607 -9.62 -3.54 4.84
CA VAL A 607 -9.89 -4.50 5.91
C VAL A 607 -9.12 -4.07 7.14
N SER A 608 -9.67 -3.08 7.85
CA SER A 608 -9.33 -2.82 9.25
C SER A 608 -10.30 -1.82 9.87
N THR A 609 -10.98 -2.27 10.93
CA THR A 609 -11.60 -1.59 12.09
C THR A 609 -13.13 -1.75 12.25
N SER A 610 -13.54 -2.66 13.15
CA SER A 610 -14.70 -2.47 14.05
C SER A 610 -14.68 -3.50 15.20
N GLU A 611 -14.35 -2.94 16.37
CA GLU A 611 -14.68 -3.22 17.80
C GLU A 611 -15.17 -4.59 18.33
N PHE A 612 -14.56 -4.99 19.44
CA PHE A 612 -15.26 -5.54 20.61
C PHE A 612 -15.16 -4.52 21.75
N GLN A 613 -16.21 -3.70 21.96
CA GLN A 613 -16.41 -2.96 23.21
C GLN A 613 -17.16 -3.86 24.20
N LEU A 614 -16.68 -3.92 25.46
CA LEU A 614 -17.51 -4.30 26.59
C LEU A 614 -17.45 -3.23 27.68
N SER A 615 -18.62 -2.64 27.87
CA SER A 615 -19.07 -1.76 28.94
C SER A 615 -18.91 -2.37 30.34
N GLY A 616 -18.60 -1.53 31.35
CA GLY A 616 -18.75 -1.94 32.76
C GLY A 616 -18.31 -0.92 33.81
N LYS A 617 -19.26 -0.16 34.37
CA LYS A 617 -19.10 0.69 35.56
C LYS A 617 -18.79 -0.11 36.83
N THR A 618 -18.08 0.55 37.77
CA THR A 618 -18.10 0.42 39.25
C THR A 618 -17.64 -0.89 39.91
N THR A 619 -16.60 -0.87 40.77
CA THR A 619 -16.70 -0.75 42.25
C THR A 619 -15.34 -0.78 42.98
N LYS A 620 -15.37 -0.19 44.18
CA LYS A 620 -14.32 0.11 45.17
C LYS A 620 -13.57 -1.09 45.79
N LYS A 621 -12.36 -0.75 46.27
CA LYS A 621 -11.72 -1.06 47.58
C LYS A 621 -10.97 -2.40 47.75
N THR A 622 -9.96 -2.28 48.63
CA THR A 622 -9.07 -3.30 49.24
C THR A 622 -8.07 -3.90 48.25
N THR A 623 -6.75 -3.62 48.36
CA THR A 623 -5.92 -3.99 49.52
C THR A 623 -4.66 -3.12 49.63
N LYS A 624 -4.60 -2.34 50.72
CA LYS A 624 -3.41 -1.65 51.23
C LYS A 624 -2.85 -2.50 52.36
N LYS A 625 -1.77 -3.26 52.14
CA LYS A 625 -0.81 -3.78 53.16
C LYS A 625 0.02 -4.92 52.58
N THR A 626 1.22 -4.60 52.09
CA THR A 626 2.50 -5.29 52.38
C THR A 626 3.60 -4.76 51.45
N ALA A 627 4.10 -3.54 51.71
CA ALA A 627 5.37 -3.07 51.16
C ALA A 627 5.87 -1.87 51.97
N GLY A 628 5.80 -1.97 53.29
CA GLY A 628 6.42 -1.01 54.20
C GLY A 628 7.62 -1.66 54.86
N LYS A 629 8.81 -1.45 54.30
CA LYS A 629 10.14 -1.43 54.95
C LYS A 629 11.23 -1.84 53.95
N THR A 630 11.82 -0.86 53.28
CA THR A 630 13.27 -0.60 53.22
C THR A 630 13.50 0.63 52.36
N ALA A 631 13.40 1.81 52.98
CA ALA A 631 14.02 3.03 52.47
C ALA A 631 15.38 3.17 53.18
N GLY A 632 16.47 3.28 52.43
CA GLY A 632 17.81 3.39 53.01
C GLY A 632 18.98 3.49 52.05
N LYS A 633 19.05 4.61 51.31
CA LYS A 633 20.24 5.24 50.70
C LYS A 633 20.87 4.65 49.43
N THR A 634 20.94 5.55 48.43
CA THR A 634 21.95 5.70 47.36
C THR A 634 22.08 4.60 46.30
N SER A 635 21.26 4.70 45.25
CA SER A 635 21.68 4.68 43.82
C SER A 635 20.44 4.86 42.93
N GLN A 636 20.13 6.10 42.53
CA GLN A 636 19.24 6.34 41.38
C GLN A 636 19.97 5.83 40.13
N GLY A 637 19.33 4.95 39.35
CA GLY A 637 19.80 4.58 38.01
C GLY A 637 19.90 3.08 37.67
N LEU A 638 19.69 2.13 38.59
CA LEU A 638 19.92 0.69 38.28
C LEU A 638 18.84 -0.31 38.74
N CYS A 639 17.66 0.15 39.13
CA CYS A 639 16.62 -0.75 39.67
C CYS A 639 15.74 -1.43 38.58
N GLY A 640 15.41 -0.73 37.49
CA GLY A 640 14.45 -1.24 36.49
C GLY A 640 14.98 -2.41 35.65
N GLN A 641 16.19 -2.28 35.10
CA GLN A 641 16.80 -3.33 34.24
C GLN A 641 17.06 -4.63 34.99
N THR A 642 17.51 -4.55 36.25
CA THR A 642 17.86 -5.72 37.07
C THR A 642 16.62 -6.52 37.48
N ILE A 643 15.51 -5.84 37.80
CA ILE A 643 14.21 -6.48 38.07
C ILE A 643 13.66 -7.10 36.79
N LEU A 644 13.82 -6.41 35.65
CA LEU A 644 13.34 -6.86 34.34
C LEU A 644 14.06 -8.12 33.82
N GLU A 645 15.38 -8.18 33.95
CA GLU A 645 16.15 -9.37 33.58
C GLU A 645 15.84 -10.55 34.51
N SER A 646 15.70 -10.29 35.81
CA SER A 646 15.30 -11.31 36.78
C SER A 646 13.90 -11.89 36.47
N PHE A 647 12.96 -11.04 36.06
CA PHE A 647 11.62 -11.47 35.67
C PHE A 647 11.62 -12.22 34.32
N LYS A 648 12.36 -11.75 33.31
CA LYS A 648 12.53 -12.48 32.02
C LYS A 648 13.12 -13.87 32.22
N GLN A 649 14.11 -14.00 33.10
CA GLN A 649 14.75 -15.27 33.44
C GLN A 649 13.76 -16.24 34.11
N VAL A 650 13.07 -15.78 35.16
CA VAL A 650 12.12 -16.61 35.93
C VAL A 650 10.94 -17.06 35.05
N THR A 651 10.40 -16.17 34.22
CA THR A 651 9.26 -16.49 33.34
C THR A 651 9.67 -17.43 32.21
N LYS A 652 10.87 -17.24 31.63
CA LYS A 652 11.40 -18.12 30.58
C LYS A 652 11.69 -19.53 31.11
N GLU A 653 12.29 -19.65 32.30
CA GLU A 653 12.58 -20.95 32.94
C GLU A 653 11.30 -21.68 33.37
N ALA A 654 10.30 -20.94 33.88
CA ALA A 654 9.00 -21.53 34.21
C ALA A 654 8.26 -22.05 32.96
N LEU A 655 8.30 -21.31 31.85
CA LEU A 655 7.66 -21.72 30.58
C LEU A 655 8.35 -22.93 29.95
N THR A 656 9.68 -22.93 29.84
CA THR A 656 10.42 -24.05 29.22
C THR A 656 10.28 -25.34 30.02
N LYS A 657 10.28 -25.26 31.36
CA LYS A 657 10.03 -26.43 32.22
C LYS A 657 8.61 -26.97 32.03
N THR A 658 7.62 -26.09 31.91
CA THR A 658 6.22 -26.48 31.71
C THR A 658 5.99 -27.07 30.32
N GLU A 659 6.64 -26.54 29.28
CA GLU A 659 6.61 -27.09 27.91
C GLU A 659 7.16 -28.52 27.84
N HIS A 660 8.34 -28.76 28.42
CA HIS A 660 8.97 -30.08 28.38
C HIS A 660 8.15 -31.13 29.17
N GLU A 661 7.58 -30.76 30.32
CA GLU A 661 6.71 -31.64 31.10
C GLU A 661 5.38 -31.94 30.37
N LEU A 662 4.89 -31.03 29.53
CA LEU A 662 3.66 -31.21 28.77
C LEU A 662 3.88 -32.10 27.53
N GLU A 663 5.00 -31.96 26.83
CA GLU A 663 5.37 -32.83 25.71
C GLU A 663 5.58 -34.28 26.16
N GLU A 664 6.33 -34.50 27.25
CA GLU A 664 6.51 -35.85 27.78
C GLU A 664 5.20 -36.52 28.21
N GLU A 665 4.31 -35.78 28.87
CA GLU A 665 3.05 -36.35 29.36
C GLU A 665 2.05 -36.55 28.22
N THR A 666 2.05 -35.68 27.19
CA THR A 666 1.26 -35.86 25.96
C THR A 666 1.71 -37.12 25.23
N GLU A 667 3.02 -37.34 25.10
CA GLU A 667 3.57 -38.57 24.54
C GLU A 667 3.18 -39.81 25.35
N ARG A 668 3.20 -39.74 26.69
CA ARG A 668 2.77 -40.84 27.56
C ARG A 668 1.28 -41.14 27.43
N VAL A 669 0.44 -40.11 27.29
CA VAL A 669 -1.01 -40.29 27.08
C VAL A 669 -1.28 -40.92 25.74
N VAL A 670 -0.64 -40.45 24.66
CA VAL A 670 -0.72 -41.04 23.30
C VAL A 670 -0.27 -42.50 23.32
N LYS A 671 0.86 -42.81 23.98
CA LYS A 671 1.36 -44.19 24.13
C LYS A 671 0.44 -45.09 24.97
N SER A 672 -0.25 -44.56 25.99
CA SER A 672 -1.21 -45.34 26.80
C SER A 672 -2.53 -45.61 26.06
N VAL A 673 -2.99 -44.64 25.25
CA VAL A 673 -4.16 -44.79 24.38
C VAL A 673 -3.90 -45.82 23.29
N GLN A 674 -2.68 -45.86 22.72
CA GLN A 674 -2.27 -46.89 21.76
C GLN A 674 -2.16 -48.31 22.38
N LYS A 675 -2.02 -48.43 23.71
CA LYS A 675 -1.89 -49.72 24.42
C LYS A 675 -3.21 -50.27 25.00
N GLY A 676 -4.33 -49.56 24.87
CA GLY A 676 -5.65 -50.06 25.28
C GLY A 676 -5.96 -49.97 26.79
N ASP A 677 -5.15 -49.27 27.58
CA ASP A 677 -5.37 -49.12 29.02
C ASP A 677 -6.33 -47.95 29.32
N GLY A 678 -7.64 -48.23 29.32
CA GLY A 678 -8.70 -47.48 30.01
C GLY A 678 -8.66 -45.94 29.96
N TYR A 679 -9.30 -45.37 28.92
CA TYR A 679 -9.51 -43.92 28.67
C TYR A 679 -9.92 -43.08 29.90
N LEU A 680 -10.68 -43.66 30.84
CA LEU A 680 -11.26 -42.92 31.98
C LEU A 680 -10.21 -42.43 32.99
N ARG A 681 -9.09 -43.15 33.16
CA ARG A 681 -8.02 -42.76 34.09
C ARG A 681 -7.13 -41.65 33.50
N ALA A 682 -6.86 -41.72 32.19
CA ALA A 682 -6.11 -40.70 31.47
C ALA A 682 -6.87 -39.36 31.43
N GLY A 683 -8.19 -39.38 31.15
CA GLY A 683 -9.03 -38.18 31.13
C GLY A 683 -9.11 -37.46 32.48
N LYS A 684 -9.18 -38.20 33.61
CA LYS A 684 -9.18 -37.59 34.96
C LYS A 684 -7.85 -36.93 35.31
N LYS A 685 -6.71 -37.49 34.88
CA LYS A 685 -5.39 -36.86 35.06
C LYS A 685 -5.26 -35.58 34.22
N LEU A 686 -5.70 -35.63 32.96
CA LEU A 686 -5.66 -34.47 32.05
C LEU A 686 -6.54 -33.32 32.53
N SER A 687 -7.75 -33.62 33.00
CA SER A 687 -8.66 -32.61 33.57
C SER A 687 -8.08 -31.95 34.83
N LYS A 688 -7.42 -32.73 35.70
CA LYS A 688 -6.78 -32.18 36.90
C LYS A 688 -5.58 -31.29 36.57
N LYS A 689 -4.82 -31.63 35.52
CA LYS A 689 -3.66 -30.84 35.06
C LYS A 689 -4.09 -29.61 34.23
N TYR A 690 -5.18 -29.68 33.48
CA TYR A 690 -5.83 -28.50 32.85
C TYR A 690 -6.31 -27.50 33.92
N ALA A 691 -6.94 -27.97 34.99
CA ALA A 691 -7.35 -27.09 36.09
C ALA A 691 -6.17 -26.38 36.76
N GLN A 692 -5.02 -27.07 36.88
CA GLN A 692 -3.79 -26.48 37.39
C GLN A 692 -3.23 -25.41 36.43
N LEU A 693 -3.09 -25.74 35.14
CA LEU A 693 -2.57 -24.81 34.12
C LEU A 693 -3.49 -23.59 33.93
N LYS A 694 -4.80 -23.78 34.05
CA LYS A 694 -5.77 -22.67 34.03
C LYS A 694 -5.59 -21.74 35.23
N SER A 695 -5.36 -22.30 36.43
CA SER A 695 -5.05 -21.49 37.61
C SER A 695 -3.73 -20.72 37.48
N GLU A 696 -2.72 -21.29 36.81
CA GLU A 696 -1.44 -20.63 36.56
C GLU A 696 -1.58 -19.53 35.47
N HIS A 697 -2.41 -19.76 34.46
CA HIS A 697 -2.77 -18.75 33.46
C HIS A 697 -3.53 -17.57 34.08
N ASP A 698 -4.54 -17.85 34.90
CA ASP A 698 -5.33 -16.80 35.57
C ASP A 698 -4.45 -15.96 36.51
N ALA A 699 -3.43 -16.58 37.14
CA ALA A 699 -2.44 -15.86 37.95
C ALA A 699 -1.53 -14.94 37.10
N LEU A 700 -1.14 -15.36 35.90
CA LEU A 700 -0.36 -14.54 34.96
C LEU A 700 -1.17 -13.37 34.41
N VAL A 701 -2.45 -13.58 34.11
CA VAL A 701 -3.37 -12.50 33.69
C VAL A 701 -3.54 -11.48 34.83
N GLY A 702 -3.67 -11.95 36.07
CA GLY A 702 -3.70 -11.06 37.23
C GLY A 702 -2.41 -10.26 37.42
N ALA A 703 -1.25 -10.86 37.19
CA ALA A 703 0.05 -10.17 37.26
C ALA A 703 0.21 -9.12 36.14
N LYS A 704 -0.33 -9.38 34.95
CA LYS A 704 -0.36 -8.43 33.84
C LYS A 704 -1.18 -7.18 34.20
N GLN A 705 -2.37 -7.36 34.77
CA GLN A 705 -3.22 -6.23 35.16
C GLN A 705 -2.55 -5.36 36.23
N ALA A 706 -1.87 -5.99 37.20
CA ALA A 706 -1.13 -5.25 38.23
C ALA A 706 0.02 -4.42 37.64
N LEU A 707 0.69 -4.93 36.60
CA LEU A 707 1.73 -4.22 35.86
C LEU A 707 1.16 -3.07 35.02
N GLU A 708 0.02 -3.26 34.36
CA GLU A 708 -0.68 -2.18 33.63
C GLU A 708 -1.05 -1.02 34.56
N ASP A 709 -1.57 -1.34 35.75
CA ASP A 709 -1.95 -0.36 36.76
C ASP A 709 -0.72 0.40 37.33
N GLU A 710 0.41 -0.31 37.53
CA GLU A 710 1.66 0.29 38.03
C GLU A 710 2.35 1.15 36.96
N ASN A 711 2.27 0.76 35.68
CA ASN A 711 2.81 1.51 34.55
C ASN A 711 1.98 2.78 34.27
N ALA A 712 0.65 2.70 34.42
CA ALA A 712 -0.23 3.87 34.37
C ALA A 712 0.07 4.87 35.49
N ALA A 713 0.31 4.39 36.71
CA ALA A 713 0.72 5.23 37.83
C ALA A 713 2.12 5.86 37.65
N LEU A 714 3.04 5.15 36.99
CA LEU A 714 4.36 5.68 36.63
C LEU A 714 4.24 6.78 35.58
N ASN A 715 3.39 6.60 34.58
CA ASN A 715 3.15 7.60 33.53
C ASN A 715 2.49 8.87 34.09
N GLU A 716 1.54 8.73 35.03
CA GLU A 716 0.93 9.87 35.73
C GLU A 716 1.95 10.63 36.62
N ALA A 717 2.96 9.93 37.15
CA ALA A 717 4.07 10.56 37.89
C ALA A 717 5.18 11.14 36.99
N LEU A 718 5.23 10.75 35.72
CA LEU A 718 6.23 11.20 34.73
C LEU A 718 5.83 12.49 33.99
N GLU A 719 4.56 12.89 34.02
CA GLU A 719 4.09 14.19 33.48
C GLU A 719 4.68 15.41 34.22
N GLU A 720 5.34 15.22 35.37
CA GLU A 720 5.97 16.32 36.14
C GLU A 720 7.48 16.53 35.86
N GLU A 721 8.20 15.63 35.17
CA GLU A 721 9.65 15.78 34.85
C GLU A 721 9.98 15.38 33.40
N GLU A 722 9.83 16.35 32.48
CA GLU A 722 9.64 16.08 31.06
C GLU A 722 10.91 16.03 30.18
N SER A 723 12.07 15.54 30.64
CA SER A 723 13.21 15.45 29.68
C SER A 723 14.18 14.26 29.74
N GLU A 724 14.06 13.28 30.64
CA GLU A 724 15.01 12.14 30.65
C GLU A 724 14.42 10.71 30.57
N ASN A 725 13.09 10.50 30.57
CA ASN A 725 12.54 9.14 30.74
C ASN A 725 11.81 8.47 29.55
N ARG A 726 12.03 8.91 28.30
CA ARG A 726 11.50 8.23 27.09
C ARG A 726 11.96 6.77 26.93
N VAL A 727 13.10 6.40 27.52
CA VAL A 727 13.66 5.04 27.42
C VAL A 727 12.86 4.04 28.29
N LEU A 728 12.29 4.48 29.42
CA LEU A 728 11.49 3.64 30.30
C LEU A 728 10.09 3.40 29.74
N GLU A 729 9.49 4.43 29.13
CA GLU A 729 8.21 4.35 28.42
C GLU A 729 8.30 3.36 27.24
N GLN A 730 9.34 3.49 26.40
CA GLN A 730 9.59 2.55 25.30
C GLN A 730 9.85 1.11 25.77
N ALA A 731 10.55 0.94 26.91
CA ALA A 731 10.78 -0.38 27.50
C ALA A 731 9.49 -0.99 28.06
N GLY A 732 8.62 -0.18 28.67
CA GLY A 732 7.29 -0.60 29.15
C GLY A 732 6.38 -1.04 28.01
N ASP A 733 6.31 -0.26 26.93
CA ASP A 733 5.54 -0.58 25.73
C ASP A 733 6.03 -1.88 25.06
N GLN A 734 7.35 -2.07 25.00
CA GLN A 734 7.93 -3.29 24.44
C GLN A 734 7.63 -4.50 25.35
N LEU A 735 7.57 -4.31 26.67
CA LEU A 735 7.19 -5.36 27.61
C LEU A 735 5.72 -5.76 27.48
N MET A 736 4.84 -4.78 27.30
CA MET A 736 3.41 -5.01 27.10
C MET A 736 3.16 -5.83 25.83
N LYS A 737 3.84 -5.49 24.74
CA LYS A 737 3.79 -6.25 23.48
C LYS A 737 4.28 -7.68 23.63
N GLU A 738 5.37 -7.90 24.37
CA GLU A 738 5.90 -9.25 24.61
C GLU A 738 4.95 -10.05 25.52
N THR A 739 4.33 -9.40 26.50
CA THR A 739 3.36 -10.04 27.42
C THR A 739 2.07 -10.41 26.71
N ASP A 740 1.56 -9.54 25.83
CA ASP A 740 0.41 -9.84 24.96
C ASP A 740 0.69 -11.01 24.04
N ARG A 741 1.89 -11.06 23.44
CA ARG A 741 2.32 -12.18 22.60
C ARG A 741 2.34 -13.51 23.37
N LEU A 742 2.81 -13.49 24.61
CA LEU A 742 2.87 -14.67 25.48
C LEU A 742 1.47 -15.12 25.94
N ILE A 743 0.58 -14.17 26.24
CA ILE A 743 -0.82 -14.47 26.58
C ILE A 743 -1.56 -15.07 25.38
N LEU A 744 -1.32 -14.55 24.18
CA LEU A 744 -1.91 -15.07 22.95
C LEU A 744 -1.44 -16.52 22.69
N ALA A 745 -0.14 -16.78 22.83
CA ALA A 745 0.42 -18.13 22.69
C ALA A 745 -0.12 -19.11 23.75
N ALA A 746 -0.33 -18.65 24.99
CA ALA A 746 -0.97 -19.46 26.03
C ALA A 746 -2.45 -19.73 25.73
N THR A 747 -3.18 -18.74 25.22
CA THR A 747 -4.60 -18.83 24.86
C THR A 747 -4.84 -19.82 23.72
N ASP A 748 -4.00 -19.78 22.68
CA ASP A 748 -4.05 -20.74 21.57
C ASP A 748 -3.76 -22.17 22.04
N ARG A 749 -2.85 -22.34 23.00
CA ARG A 749 -2.51 -23.65 23.56
C ARG A 749 -3.60 -24.21 24.48
N VAL A 750 -4.25 -23.38 25.28
CA VAL A 750 -5.42 -23.77 26.09
C VAL A 750 -6.59 -24.16 25.19
N SER A 751 -6.81 -23.41 24.10
CA SER A 751 -7.84 -23.70 23.10
C SER A 751 -7.58 -25.02 22.37
N ASN A 752 -6.32 -25.30 22.01
CA ASN A 752 -5.94 -26.59 21.43
C ASN A 752 -6.16 -27.76 22.41
N LEU A 753 -5.83 -27.61 23.69
CA LEU A 753 -6.06 -28.64 24.71
C LEU A 753 -7.55 -28.91 24.96
N GLU A 754 -8.41 -27.89 24.93
CA GLU A 754 -9.87 -28.07 24.93
C GLU A 754 -10.35 -28.84 23.70
N GLN A 755 -9.79 -28.55 22.53
CA GLN A 755 -10.14 -29.21 21.28
C GLN A 755 -9.70 -30.69 21.26
N TYR A 756 -8.50 -31.01 21.78
CA TYR A 756 -8.04 -32.39 21.96
C TYR A 756 -8.84 -33.13 23.04
N GLY A 757 -9.18 -32.45 24.15
CA GLY A 757 -10.02 -33.00 25.23
C GLY A 757 -11.44 -33.32 24.77
N MET A 758 -12.07 -32.42 24.01
CA MET A 758 -13.40 -32.64 23.41
C MET A 758 -13.37 -33.73 22.33
N SER A 759 -12.32 -33.78 21.51
CA SER A 759 -12.15 -34.85 20.51
C SER A 759 -11.96 -36.23 21.15
N ALA A 760 -11.20 -36.31 22.25
CA ALA A 760 -11.04 -37.54 23.02
C ALA A 760 -12.34 -37.99 23.72
N PHE A 761 -13.12 -37.03 24.25
CA PHE A 761 -14.45 -37.32 24.83
C PHE A 761 -15.45 -37.79 23.77
N PHE A 762 -15.43 -37.18 22.58
CA PHE A 762 -16.29 -37.56 21.48
C PHE A 762 -15.97 -38.97 20.97
N LEU A 763 -14.69 -39.31 20.79
CA LEU A 763 -14.24 -40.66 20.42
C LEU A 763 -14.62 -41.74 21.47
N ALA A 764 -14.48 -41.43 22.76
CA ALA A 764 -14.92 -42.33 23.84
C ALA A 764 -16.45 -42.53 23.87
N SER A 765 -17.21 -41.49 23.51
CA SER A 765 -18.69 -41.53 23.43
C SER A 765 -19.20 -42.34 22.24
N VAL A 766 -18.45 -42.37 21.14
CA VAL A 766 -18.76 -43.13 19.92
C VAL A 766 -18.42 -44.61 20.10
N GLN A 767 -17.32 -44.95 20.79
CA GLN A 767 -16.98 -46.35 21.11
C GLN A 767 -17.89 -46.99 22.18
N ALA A 768 -18.52 -46.22 23.06
CA ALA A 768 -19.45 -46.74 24.06
C ALA A 768 -20.87 -47.02 23.53
N LYS A 769 -21.17 -46.72 22.25
CA LYS A 769 -22.50 -46.83 21.64
C LYS A 769 -22.56 -47.70 20.38
N THR A 770 -21.56 -48.52 20.13
CA THR A 770 -21.63 -49.61 19.15
C THR A 770 -21.56 -50.94 19.92
N PRO A 771 -22.50 -51.89 19.68
CA PRO A 771 -22.46 -53.19 20.35
C PRO A 771 -21.21 -54.00 20.01
#